data_AF-A0A7X1PD09-F1
#
_entry.id   AF-A0A7X1PD09-F1
#
_cell.length_a   1.000
_cell.length_b   1.000
_cell.length_c   1.000
_cell.angle_alpha   90.00
_cell.angle_beta   90.00
_cell.angle_gamma   90.00
#
_symmetry.space_group_name_H-M   'P 1'
#
loop_
_entity.id
_entity.type
_entity.pdbx_description
1 polymer ?
#
loop_
_entity_poly.entity_id
_entity_poly.type
_entity_poly.pdbx_seq_one_letter_code
_entity_poly.pdbx_strand_id
1 'polypeptide(L)'
;MTNKRQSRQAIRSKARRRRPDDVSAAASPVGASVPLLDRRVVPAGAGVQPPVSRVAAIGLQQTLGNRATRRLLRTRSDLIPAHGTATKVQRTPEDDEYDDLGQKGRAEDEARQTELDEQDAEDEAFIQAFELHARLNVINMLLGSYVMVQSERKRYGISMEAIEPDTMAAPEPAGQIAAGGENEGLAAAAAQVADAVHALYALYAELEGLAVSEAGSGEYDPLGQLGREEDEARHIVPHAEAGSESMGESSLEVLDRIEMAKLDYELTRAEAVQAYPILAMYAPELGGLEDSRTEGLSKLAQGPSPEARAVLAVDIAEKLDNIKTTREAIASGALDVWTLPRVVAMTKKQFKVASESHQDQVIENAMSDAVWDDILGSIALAALGIGFGLAAFVTGGGTAPLAAQAFAGLALGISAVLTVEEFQDYMIESAAAGTDFDKAKAIVAQEPAPIWLALAVISAVIDVIDAVRVVGALAEAAFKAESSLARLRAAGDVLEEGDAADEVERALQALRDEGNVEMPGLGDTLVDEARGAEQRAATGGRAQPPEGGPTLDEIRKGEPAIEPGYGPPDISDGRYINNNPGHKTGEVRVGTELNDCAARGELPGIKRVEGRAEIPGKPSADFDFVTDGERRIPIDLITLETNNVPGLPAKLIKKSRQGNGVVVDIGAGKSGEVTLEEWGQVVKDVFATPDHDIRRIILIKDGKIILHEVARG
;
A
#
# COMPACT_ATOMS: atom_id res chain seq x y z
N MET A 1 72.51 -5.56 16.62
CA MET A 1 72.16 -6.99 16.80
C MET A 1 70.68 -7.12 16.42
N THR A 2 70.38 -7.38 15.14
CA THR A 2 70.00 -8.70 14.55
C THR A 2 68.63 -9.18 15.09
N ASN A 3 67.60 -9.50 14.30
CA ASN A 3 67.65 -10.15 12.99
C ASN A 3 66.37 -9.94 12.16
N LYS A 4 66.57 -9.92 10.84
CA LYS A 4 65.57 -9.98 9.77
C LYS A 4 65.28 -11.46 9.42
N ARG A 5 64.21 -11.65 8.63
CA ARG A 5 64.14 -12.48 7.39
C ARG A 5 63.51 -13.89 7.43
N GLN A 6 62.80 -14.12 6.30
CA GLN A 6 62.43 -15.37 5.59
C GLN A 6 61.08 -16.00 6.00
N SER A 7 60.18 -16.41 5.08
CA SER A 7 60.43 -17.02 3.77
C SER A 7 59.22 -16.91 2.81
N ARG A 8 59.50 -16.63 1.52
CA ARG A 8 58.66 -16.92 0.35
C ARG A 8 58.93 -18.37 -0.12
N GLN A 9 57.94 -19.08 -0.67
CA GLN A 9 58.07 -20.09 -1.75
C GLN A 9 56.65 -20.48 -2.19
N ALA A 10 56.12 -20.09 -3.36
CA ALA A 10 56.49 -20.42 -4.74
C ALA A 10 56.02 -21.82 -5.21
N ILE A 11 54.97 -21.75 -6.03
CA ILE A 11 54.34 -22.75 -6.90
C ILE A 11 55.36 -23.38 -7.88
N ARG A 12 55.34 -24.72 -8.06
CA ARG A 12 55.49 -25.37 -9.38
C ARG A 12 55.36 -26.91 -9.37
N SER A 13 54.56 -27.38 -10.34
CA SER A 13 54.75 -28.55 -11.21
C SER A 13 54.47 -29.98 -10.68
N LYS A 14 53.61 -30.73 -11.38
CA LYS A 14 54.05 -31.77 -12.33
C LYS A 14 52.89 -32.47 -13.07
N ALA A 15 53.14 -32.72 -14.35
CA ALA A 15 52.36 -33.50 -15.30
C ALA A 15 52.72 -35.00 -15.30
N ARG A 16 51.87 -35.83 -15.94
CA ARG A 16 52.06 -37.18 -16.61
C ARG A 16 50.82 -38.06 -16.33
N ARG A 17 50.26 -38.95 -17.17
CA ARG A 17 50.52 -39.56 -18.50
C ARG A 17 49.24 -40.35 -18.93
N ARG A 18 48.72 -40.15 -20.15
CA ARG A 18 48.49 -41.10 -21.29
C ARG A 18 48.22 -42.61 -21.03
N ARG A 19 47.00 -43.06 -21.44
CA ARG A 19 46.58 -44.13 -22.43
C ARG A 19 46.92 -45.63 -22.18
N PRO A 20 46.33 -46.65 -22.88
CA PRO A 20 45.11 -46.72 -23.75
C PRO A 20 44.30 -48.09 -23.77
N ASP A 21 43.29 -48.18 -24.69
CA ASP A 21 42.65 -49.32 -25.42
C ASP A 21 41.66 -50.27 -24.66
N ASP A 22 40.56 -50.85 -25.19
CA ASP A 22 39.96 -50.95 -26.55
C ASP A 22 38.51 -51.56 -26.52
N VAL A 23 37.85 -51.63 -27.69
CA VAL A 23 36.83 -52.62 -28.19
C VAL A 23 35.37 -52.17 -28.53
N SER A 24 35.14 -51.98 -29.86
CA SER A 24 34.05 -52.46 -30.79
C SER A 24 32.58 -52.00 -30.63
N ALA A 25 31.97 -51.23 -31.57
CA ALA A 25 31.30 -51.58 -32.87
C ALA A 25 29.98 -52.39 -32.75
N ALA A 26 28.85 -52.18 -33.46
CA ALA A 26 28.55 -51.57 -34.76
C ALA A 26 27.02 -51.29 -34.99
N ALA A 27 26.72 -50.62 -36.11
CA ALA A 27 25.53 -50.71 -37.00
C ALA A 27 24.42 -49.61 -36.99
N SER A 28 24.34 -48.88 -38.11
CA SER A 28 23.17 -48.19 -38.73
C SER A 28 22.53 -49.13 -39.80
N PRO A 29 21.47 -48.80 -40.62
CA PRO A 29 20.91 -47.48 -40.99
C PRO A 29 19.38 -47.40 -41.33
N VAL A 30 18.99 -46.31 -42.03
CA VAL A 30 17.76 -46.02 -42.84
C VAL A 30 16.67 -45.21 -42.09
N GLY A 31 16.05 -44.13 -42.56
CA GLY A 31 16.06 -43.35 -43.81
C GLY A 31 14.81 -42.44 -43.92
N ALA A 32 14.84 -41.46 -44.84
CA ALA A 32 13.73 -40.72 -45.47
C ALA A 32 13.19 -39.39 -44.87
N SER A 33 13.66 -38.29 -45.47
CA SER A 33 12.92 -37.26 -46.24
C SER A 33 11.57 -36.69 -45.75
N VAL A 34 11.54 -35.37 -45.52
CA VAL A 34 10.32 -34.53 -45.40
C VAL A 34 10.26 -33.55 -46.59
N PRO A 35 9.08 -33.33 -47.24
CA PRO A 35 8.96 -32.50 -48.43
C PRO A 35 8.57 -31.04 -48.13
N LEU A 36 9.02 -30.16 -49.03
CA LEU A 36 8.55 -28.78 -49.29
C LEU A 36 7.22 -28.78 -50.07
N LEU A 37 6.34 -27.80 -49.78
CA LEU A 37 5.28 -27.18 -50.62
C LEU A 37 4.29 -26.47 -49.66
N ASP A 38 3.58 -25.38 -49.96
CA ASP A 38 3.50 -24.43 -51.07
C ASP A 38 2.68 -23.23 -50.52
N ARG A 39 3.02 -21.99 -50.90
CA ARG A 39 2.29 -20.78 -50.51
C ARG A 39 1.27 -20.47 -51.61
N ARG A 40 -0.03 -20.53 -51.29
CA ARG A 40 -1.09 -19.99 -52.17
C ARG A 40 -1.77 -18.77 -51.56
N VAL A 41 -2.20 -17.92 -52.48
CA VAL A 41 -2.62 -16.53 -52.35
C VAL A 41 -4.13 -16.42 -52.68
N VAL A 42 -4.80 -15.38 -52.14
CA VAL A 42 -6.05 -14.70 -52.60
C VAL A 42 -7.39 -15.33 -52.13
N PRO A 43 -8.54 -14.62 -51.94
CA PRO A 43 -8.87 -13.18 -52.11
C PRO A 43 -9.56 -12.44 -50.95
N ALA A 44 -9.63 -11.12 -51.15
CA ALA A 44 -10.43 -10.11 -50.47
C ALA A 44 -11.95 -10.24 -50.69
N GLY A 45 -12.74 -9.75 -49.72
CA GLY A 45 -14.19 -9.59 -49.82
C GLY A 45 -14.81 -8.66 -48.77
N ALA A 46 -15.21 -7.47 -49.22
CA ALA A 46 -16.35 -6.62 -48.85
C ALA A 46 -16.85 -6.50 -47.37
N GLY A 47 -16.59 -5.32 -46.78
CA GLY A 47 -17.58 -4.31 -46.36
C GLY A 47 -18.67 -4.64 -45.32
N VAL A 48 -18.75 -3.82 -44.25
CA VAL A 48 -19.96 -3.18 -43.68
C VAL A 48 -19.53 -2.14 -42.62
N GLN A 49 -20.01 -0.89 -42.74
CA GLN A 49 -19.90 0.18 -41.72
C GLN A 49 -21.01 0.06 -40.67
N PRO A 50 -20.77 0.52 -39.43
CA PRO A 50 -21.83 1.17 -38.64
C PRO A 50 -21.42 2.55 -38.09
N PRO A 51 -22.38 3.34 -37.56
CA PRO A 51 -22.42 4.78 -37.72
C PRO A 51 -21.72 5.59 -36.62
N VAL A 52 -21.35 6.79 -37.03
CA VAL A 52 -20.78 7.91 -36.27
C VAL A 52 -21.75 8.37 -35.18
N SER A 53 -21.32 8.39 -33.92
CA SER A 53 -21.96 9.15 -32.84
C SER A 53 -21.09 10.37 -32.50
N ARG A 54 -21.60 11.54 -32.88
CA ARG A 54 -21.20 12.85 -32.33
C ARG A 54 -21.80 12.94 -30.92
N VAL A 55 -20.98 13.24 -29.91
CA VAL A 55 -21.20 14.18 -28.78
C VAL A 55 -20.01 14.02 -27.83
N ALA A 56 -19.02 14.90 -27.91
CA ALA A 56 -18.06 15.26 -26.84
C ALA A 56 -17.05 16.28 -27.39
N ALA A 57 -17.48 17.53 -27.58
CA ALA A 57 -16.60 18.62 -28.04
C ALA A 57 -16.96 19.97 -27.42
N ILE A 58 -17.55 19.98 -26.21
CA ILE A 58 -17.83 21.18 -25.44
C ILE A 58 -17.47 20.86 -23.99
N GLY A 59 -16.25 21.21 -23.57
CA GLY A 59 -15.79 20.95 -22.20
C GLY A 59 -14.30 21.20 -21.95
N LEU A 60 -13.48 21.43 -22.98
CA LEU A 60 -12.02 21.43 -22.86
C LEU A 60 -11.34 22.80 -23.02
N GLN A 61 -12.05 23.89 -22.72
CA GLN A 61 -11.49 25.26 -22.85
C GLN A 61 -11.55 26.12 -21.58
N GLN A 62 -12.00 25.60 -20.43
CA GLN A 62 -12.15 26.42 -19.21
C GLN A 62 -11.16 26.13 -18.07
N THR A 63 -10.28 25.13 -18.18
CA THR A 63 -9.43 24.69 -17.05
C THR A 63 -7.92 24.86 -17.26
N LEU A 64 -7.49 25.82 -18.08
CA LEU A 64 -6.06 26.20 -18.17
C LEU A 64 -5.87 27.70 -17.90
N GLY A 65 -5.86 28.05 -16.61
CA GLY A 65 -5.69 29.42 -16.13
C GLY A 65 -5.05 29.48 -14.74
N ASN A 66 -3.81 29.01 -14.64
CA ASN A 66 -3.04 28.84 -13.39
C ASN A 66 -2.85 30.11 -12.53
N ARG A 67 -2.87 29.89 -11.21
CA ARG A 67 -2.77 30.85 -10.08
C ARG A 67 -1.50 31.72 -10.10
N ALA A 68 -0.40 31.26 -10.70
CA ALA A 68 0.84 32.03 -10.83
C ALA A 68 0.73 33.20 -11.84
N THR A 69 -0.06 33.03 -12.90
CA THR A 69 -0.23 34.03 -13.96
C THR A 69 -1.09 35.21 -13.49
N ARG A 70 -2.09 34.96 -12.63
CA ARG A 70 -2.95 36.03 -12.06
C ARG A 70 -2.19 36.94 -11.09
N ARG A 71 -1.24 36.40 -10.31
CA ARG A 71 -0.41 37.20 -9.40
C ARG A 71 0.58 38.10 -10.16
N LEU A 72 1.09 37.64 -11.31
CA LEU A 72 1.97 38.44 -12.18
C LEU A 72 1.23 39.53 -12.98
N LEU A 73 -0.03 39.29 -13.36
CA LEU A 73 -0.84 40.27 -14.10
C LEU A 73 -1.27 41.47 -13.23
N ARG A 74 -1.50 41.30 -11.92
CA ARG A 74 -1.82 42.41 -11.00
C ARG A 74 -0.67 43.42 -10.89
N THR A 75 0.58 42.97 -10.85
CA THR A 75 1.77 43.85 -10.75
C THR A 75 2.09 44.63 -12.03
N ARG A 76 1.51 44.26 -13.20
CA ARG A 76 1.84 44.91 -14.47
C ARG A 76 0.90 46.06 -14.84
N SER A 77 -0.25 46.18 -14.19
CA SER A 77 -1.22 47.26 -14.45
C SER A 77 -0.75 48.63 -13.94
N ASP A 78 0.24 48.68 -13.03
CA ASP A 78 0.72 49.93 -12.42
C ASP A 78 1.84 50.63 -13.21
N LEU A 79 2.21 50.14 -14.40
CA LEU A 79 3.40 50.59 -15.14
C LEU A 79 3.14 51.23 -16.52
N ILE A 80 1.89 51.63 -16.83
CA ILE A 80 1.62 52.36 -18.09
C ILE A 80 1.56 53.87 -17.83
N PRO A 81 2.56 54.68 -18.25
CA PRO A 81 2.51 56.12 -18.13
C PRO A 81 1.52 56.73 -19.12
N ALA A 82 0.58 57.52 -18.61
CA ALA A 82 -0.42 58.26 -19.39
C ALA A 82 0.24 59.41 -20.19
N HIS A 83 0.61 59.15 -21.44
CA HIS A 83 0.90 60.19 -22.42
C HIS A 83 -0.11 60.13 -23.56
N GLY A 84 -1.18 60.92 -23.44
CA GLY A 84 -2.15 61.17 -24.51
C GLY A 84 -2.74 62.56 -24.36
N THR A 85 -2.44 63.44 -25.32
CA THR A 85 -3.02 64.80 -25.42
C THR A 85 -4.53 64.71 -25.63
N ALA A 86 -5.29 65.18 -24.64
CA ALA A 86 -6.75 65.16 -24.64
C ALA A 86 -7.33 66.15 -25.67
N THR A 87 -7.82 65.63 -26.79
CA THR A 87 -8.74 66.36 -27.67
C THR A 87 -10.09 66.42 -26.96
N LYS A 88 -10.53 67.63 -26.60
CA LYS A 88 -11.76 67.88 -25.84
C LYS A 88 -12.98 67.66 -26.75
N VAL A 89 -13.41 66.40 -26.88
CA VAL A 89 -14.70 66.06 -27.49
C VAL A 89 -15.80 66.51 -26.54
N GLN A 90 -16.68 67.42 -26.98
CA GLN A 90 -17.87 67.81 -26.24
C GLN A 90 -18.82 66.61 -26.20
N ARG A 91 -18.91 65.94 -25.05
CA ARG A 91 -19.91 64.89 -24.79
C ARG A 91 -21.30 65.52 -24.87
N THR A 92 -22.20 64.89 -25.61
CA THR A 92 -23.60 65.27 -25.64
C THR A 92 -24.31 64.71 -24.39
N PRO A 93 -25.41 65.31 -23.92
CA PRO A 93 -26.14 64.82 -22.73
C PRO A 93 -26.66 63.37 -22.84
N GLU A 94 -26.70 62.81 -24.05
CA GLU A 94 -27.06 61.41 -24.31
C GLU A 94 -25.91 60.42 -24.01
N ASP A 95 -24.66 60.89 -23.93
CA ASP A 95 -23.50 60.05 -23.61
C ASP A 95 -23.37 59.75 -22.10
N ASP A 96 -24.03 60.56 -21.24
CA ASP A 96 -23.98 60.39 -19.77
C ASP A 96 -24.93 59.28 -19.28
N GLU A 97 -25.99 58.93 -20.03
CA GLU A 97 -26.93 57.86 -19.66
C GLU A 97 -26.36 56.44 -19.87
N TYR A 98 -25.35 56.30 -20.75
CA TYR A 98 -24.62 55.04 -20.96
C TYR A 98 -23.53 54.77 -19.90
N ASP A 99 -23.08 55.78 -19.15
CA ASP A 99 -22.06 55.63 -18.10
C ASP A 99 -22.67 54.97 -16.83
N ASP A 100 -23.93 55.26 -16.52
CA ASP A 100 -24.63 54.70 -15.34
C ASP A 100 -24.85 53.18 -15.44
N LEU A 101 -25.15 52.65 -16.64
CA LEU A 101 -25.25 51.20 -16.86
C LEU A 101 -23.88 50.51 -16.75
N GLY A 102 -22.80 51.18 -17.18
CA GLY A 102 -21.43 50.70 -17.03
C GLY A 102 -20.90 50.75 -15.59
N GLN A 103 -21.35 51.72 -14.79
CA GLN A 103 -21.03 51.79 -13.36
C GLN A 103 -21.76 50.71 -12.55
N LYS A 104 -23.03 50.46 -12.86
CA LYS A 104 -23.80 49.38 -12.21
C LYS A 104 -23.22 47.99 -12.54
N GLY A 105 -22.86 47.75 -13.80
CA GLY A 105 -22.22 46.49 -14.20
C GLY A 105 -20.88 46.25 -13.48
N ARG A 106 -20.03 47.29 -13.36
CA ARG A 106 -18.77 47.19 -12.60
C ARG A 106 -18.98 46.89 -11.13
N ALA A 107 -19.94 47.54 -10.47
CA ALA A 107 -20.25 47.26 -9.07
C ALA A 107 -20.79 45.84 -8.86
N GLU A 108 -21.61 45.32 -9.78
CA GLU A 108 -22.11 43.93 -9.74
C GLU A 108 -20.97 42.91 -9.97
N ASP A 109 -20.04 43.20 -10.88
CA ASP A 109 -18.88 42.34 -11.14
C ASP A 109 -17.88 42.37 -9.98
N GLU A 110 -17.64 43.53 -9.35
CA GLU A 110 -16.80 43.65 -8.15
C GLU A 110 -17.41 42.90 -6.95
N ALA A 111 -18.74 42.98 -6.78
CA ALA A 111 -19.44 42.22 -5.75
C ALA A 111 -19.34 40.71 -5.99
N ARG A 112 -19.54 40.25 -7.25
CA ARG A 112 -19.38 38.84 -7.62
C ARG A 112 -17.95 38.36 -7.42
N GLN A 113 -16.95 39.19 -7.74
CA GLN A 113 -15.54 38.84 -7.52
C GLN A 113 -15.24 38.71 -6.02
N THR A 114 -15.82 39.57 -5.19
CA THR A 114 -15.65 39.50 -3.73
C THR A 114 -16.26 38.22 -3.17
N GLU A 115 -17.46 37.83 -3.62
CA GLU A 115 -18.11 36.58 -3.24
C GLU A 115 -17.30 35.34 -3.65
N LEU A 116 -16.72 35.35 -4.86
CA LEU A 116 -15.82 34.29 -5.33
C LEU A 116 -14.53 34.22 -4.51
N ASP A 117 -13.92 35.36 -4.20
CA ASP A 117 -12.69 35.42 -3.39
C ASP A 117 -12.96 34.93 -1.94
N GLU A 118 -14.14 35.21 -1.38
CA GLU A 118 -14.57 34.69 -0.08
C GLU A 118 -14.80 33.17 -0.12
N GLN A 119 -15.47 32.67 -1.16
CA GLN A 119 -15.68 31.23 -1.35
C GLN A 119 -14.36 30.48 -1.54
N ASP A 120 -13.44 30.99 -2.35
CA ASP A 120 -12.10 30.41 -2.55
C ASP A 120 -11.33 30.32 -1.22
N ALA A 121 -11.45 31.32 -0.35
CA ALA A 121 -10.81 31.33 0.96
C ALA A 121 -11.44 30.31 1.93
N GLU A 122 -12.77 30.14 1.90
CA GLU A 122 -13.47 29.10 2.65
C GLU A 122 -13.08 27.69 2.18
N ASP A 123 -12.98 27.49 0.87
CA ASP A 123 -12.57 26.23 0.26
C ASP A 123 -11.11 25.89 0.62
N GLU A 124 -10.20 26.87 0.59
CA GLU A 124 -8.80 26.68 1.00
C GLU A 124 -8.70 26.31 2.50
N ALA A 125 -9.45 27.01 3.36
CA ALA A 125 -9.48 26.69 4.79
C ALA A 125 -10.05 25.28 5.05
N PHE A 126 -11.07 24.88 4.29
CA PHE A 126 -11.65 23.54 4.36
C PHE A 126 -10.65 22.47 3.91
N ILE A 127 -9.95 22.67 2.79
CA ILE A 127 -8.91 21.75 2.28
C ILE A 127 -7.81 21.56 3.33
N GLN A 128 -7.29 22.65 3.92
CA GLN A 128 -6.24 22.55 4.94
C GLN A 128 -6.70 21.78 6.19
N ALA A 129 -7.92 22.04 6.65
CA ALA A 129 -8.50 21.32 7.79
C ALA A 129 -8.72 19.83 7.46
N PHE A 130 -9.19 19.54 6.24
CA PHE A 130 -9.39 18.17 5.76
C PHE A 130 -8.08 17.42 5.66
N GLU A 131 -7.06 18.00 5.03
CA GLU A 131 -5.73 17.41 4.87
C GLU A 131 -5.09 17.10 6.23
N LEU A 132 -5.18 18.02 7.20
CA LEU A 132 -4.68 17.78 8.55
C LEU A 132 -5.34 16.56 9.21
N HIS A 133 -6.65 16.42 9.09
CA HIS A 133 -7.37 15.25 9.63
C HIS A 133 -7.06 13.98 8.87
N ALA A 134 -6.89 14.05 7.54
CA ALA A 134 -6.44 12.94 6.73
C ALA A 134 -5.05 12.46 7.17
N ARG A 135 -4.09 13.36 7.39
CA ARG A 135 -2.76 13.03 7.94
C ARG A 135 -2.84 12.36 9.31
N LEU A 136 -3.65 12.90 10.22
CA LEU A 136 -3.86 12.30 11.54
C LEU A 136 -4.49 10.90 11.44
N ASN A 137 -5.43 10.72 10.52
CA ASN A 137 -6.04 9.43 10.23
C ASN A 137 -5.01 8.40 9.77
N VAL A 138 -4.09 8.76 8.87
CA VAL A 138 -3.01 7.86 8.45
C VAL A 138 -2.07 7.52 9.59
N ILE A 139 -1.64 8.52 10.38
CA ILE A 139 -0.77 8.29 11.54
C ILE A 139 -1.40 7.32 12.54
N ASN A 140 -2.71 7.47 12.81
CA ASN A 140 -3.44 6.57 13.70
C ASN A 140 -3.55 5.15 13.13
N MET A 141 -3.74 5.00 11.82
CA MET A 141 -3.71 3.68 11.16
C MET A 141 -2.34 3.04 11.29
N LEU A 142 -1.25 3.76 10.98
CA LEU A 142 0.13 3.28 11.13
C LEU A 142 0.45 2.86 12.55
N LEU A 143 0.02 3.64 13.55
CA LEU A 143 0.24 3.33 14.94
C LEU A 143 -0.52 2.05 15.35
N GLY A 144 -1.76 1.89 14.87
CA GLY A 144 -2.54 0.66 15.07
C GLY A 144 -1.84 -0.57 14.49
N SER A 145 -1.39 -0.49 13.23
CA SER A 145 -0.64 -1.57 12.57
C SER A 145 0.69 -1.85 13.28
N TYR A 146 1.43 -0.81 13.69
CA TYR A 146 2.68 -0.96 14.44
C TYR A 146 2.49 -1.72 15.76
N VAL A 147 1.48 -1.35 16.55
CA VAL A 147 1.17 -2.03 17.82
C VAL A 147 0.81 -3.49 17.55
N MET A 148 0.03 -3.77 16.50
CA MET A 148 -0.34 -5.12 16.11
C MET A 148 0.88 -5.95 15.68
N VAL A 149 1.71 -5.44 14.76
CA VAL A 149 2.93 -6.13 14.29
C VAL A 149 3.90 -6.37 15.45
N GLN A 150 4.08 -5.40 16.35
CA GLN A 150 4.89 -5.57 17.55
C GLN A 150 4.31 -6.60 18.52
N SER A 151 2.98 -6.70 18.62
CA SER A 151 2.32 -7.70 19.46
C SER A 151 2.53 -9.12 18.93
N GLU A 152 2.41 -9.33 17.61
CA GLU A 152 2.70 -10.62 16.97
C GLU A 152 4.19 -10.95 17.08
N ARG A 153 5.09 -9.98 16.87
CA ARG A 153 6.54 -10.16 17.10
C ARG A 153 6.83 -10.70 18.50
N LYS A 154 6.23 -10.09 19.53
CA LYS A 154 6.39 -10.51 20.92
C LYS A 154 5.77 -11.88 21.18
N ARG A 155 4.57 -12.14 20.64
CA ARG A 155 3.86 -13.43 20.71
C ARG A 155 4.74 -14.58 20.22
N TYR A 156 5.45 -14.38 19.11
CA TYR A 156 6.33 -15.42 18.53
C TYR A 156 7.78 -15.37 19.03
N GLY A 157 8.10 -14.52 20.01
CA GLY A 157 9.44 -14.44 20.60
C GLY A 157 10.53 -14.00 19.62
N ILE A 158 10.18 -13.20 18.62
CA ILE A 158 11.13 -12.66 17.64
C ILE A 158 11.78 -11.42 18.26
N SER A 159 13.09 -11.44 18.52
CA SER A 159 13.77 -10.30 19.13
C SER A 159 13.89 -9.13 18.14
N MET A 160 14.13 -7.91 18.63
CA MET A 160 14.39 -6.78 17.73
C MET A 160 15.73 -6.95 17.02
N GLU A 161 16.73 -7.56 17.67
CA GLU A 161 18.03 -7.81 17.02
C GLU A 161 17.91 -8.82 15.86
N ALA A 162 16.94 -9.74 15.93
CA ALA A 162 16.66 -10.69 14.85
C ALA A 162 16.04 -10.03 13.60
N ILE A 163 15.57 -8.79 13.72
CA ILE A 163 14.90 -8.04 12.66
C ILE A 163 15.84 -7.02 11.99
N GLU A 164 16.94 -6.64 12.65
CA GLU A 164 17.87 -5.67 12.09
C GLU A 164 18.60 -6.26 10.85
N PRO A 165 18.47 -5.63 9.66
CA PRO A 165 18.96 -6.20 8.40
C PRO A 165 20.48 -6.41 8.37
N ASP A 166 21.24 -5.61 9.12
CA ASP A 166 22.70 -5.71 9.23
C ASP A 166 23.17 -6.81 10.19
N THR A 167 22.28 -7.36 11.03
CA THR A 167 22.61 -8.38 12.03
C THR A 167 21.84 -9.67 11.84
N MET A 168 21.40 -9.98 10.61
CA MET A 168 20.95 -11.31 10.18
C MET A 168 22.11 -12.34 10.22
N ALA A 169 22.89 -12.35 11.31
CA ALA A 169 23.66 -13.50 11.73
C ALA A 169 22.69 -14.67 11.91
N ALA A 170 23.15 -15.87 11.56
CA ALA A 170 22.38 -17.09 11.73
C ALA A 170 21.76 -17.10 13.15
N PRO A 171 20.43 -17.34 13.27
CA PRO A 171 19.72 -17.19 14.52
C PRO A 171 20.48 -17.97 15.60
N GLU A 172 20.83 -17.31 16.71
CA GLU A 172 21.48 -18.01 17.81
C GLU A 172 20.63 -19.25 18.15
N PRO A 173 21.26 -20.43 18.34
CA PRO A 173 20.54 -21.67 18.59
C PRO A 173 19.64 -21.44 19.80
N ALA A 174 18.33 -21.38 19.53
CA ALA A 174 17.32 -20.86 20.43
C ALA A 174 17.53 -21.38 21.86
N GLY A 175 18.08 -20.53 22.72
CA GLY A 175 18.18 -20.82 24.14
C GLY A 175 16.76 -20.83 24.68
N GLN A 176 16.16 -22.04 24.79
CA GLN A 176 14.86 -22.37 25.41
C GLN A 176 13.93 -21.16 25.58
N ILE A 177 13.57 -20.50 24.48
CA ILE A 177 12.44 -19.57 24.49
C ILE A 177 11.25 -20.49 24.72
N ALA A 178 10.58 -20.31 25.85
CA ALA A 178 9.56 -21.23 26.36
C ALA A 178 8.61 -21.59 25.22
N ALA A 179 8.46 -22.90 24.96
CA ALA A 179 7.42 -23.44 24.10
C ALA A 179 6.05 -23.16 24.76
N GLY A 180 5.63 -21.90 24.73
CA GLY A 180 4.34 -21.45 25.20
C GLY A 180 3.27 -21.92 24.20
N GLY A 181 2.14 -22.39 24.71
CA GLY A 181 1.05 -22.96 23.91
C GLY A 181 0.44 -22.03 22.86
N GLU A 182 0.76 -20.74 22.87
CA GLU A 182 0.30 -19.79 21.85
C GLU A 182 0.82 -20.12 20.44
N ASN A 183 2.02 -20.69 20.31
CA ASN A 183 2.57 -21.06 19.00
C ASN A 183 1.91 -22.33 18.43
N GLU A 184 1.44 -23.23 19.29
CA GLU A 184 0.68 -24.43 18.86
C GLU A 184 -0.67 -24.01 18.26
N GLY A 185 -1.28 -22.97 18.82
CA GLY A 185 -2.52 -22.40 18.31
C GLY A 185 -2.37 -21.76 16.93
N LEU A 186 -1.29 -21.01 16.68
CA LEU A 186 -1.00 -20.48 15.33
C LEU A 186 -0.85 -21.61 14.32
N ALA A 187 -0.06 -22.64 14.65
CA ALA A 187 0.20 -23.74 13.73
C ALA A 187 -1.07 -24.53 13.40
N ALA A 188 -1.92 -24.78 14.41
CA ALA A 188 -3.21 -25.43 14.21
C ALA A 188 -4.13 -24.59 13.31
N ALA A 189 -4.19 -23.27 13.52
CA ALA A 189 -4.97 -22.37 12.68
C ALA A 189 -4.41 -22.32 11.24
N ALA A 190 -3.09 -22.23 11.08
CA ALA A 190 -2.43 -22.26 9.77
C ALA A 190 -2.71 -23.58 9.02
N ALA A 191 -2.68 -24.71 9.72
CA ALA A 191 -3.03 -26.02 9.15
C ALA A 191 -4.47 -26.07 8.66
N GLN A 192 -5.43 -25.56 9.45
CA GLN A 192 -6.84 -25.51 9.04
C GLN A 192 -7.05 -24.67 7.78
N VAL A 193 -6.40 -23.50 7.70
CA VAL A 193 -6.46 -22.65 6.50
C VAL A 193 -5.80 -23.37 5.31
N ALA A 194 -4.64 -23.99 5.50
CA ALA A 194 -3.95 -24.74 4.45
C ALA A 194 -4.80 -25.90 3.92
N ASP A 195 -5.44 -26.68 4.80
CA ASP A 195 -6.32 -27.79 4.43
C ASP A 195 -7.52 -27.31 3.61
N ALA A 196 -8.16 -26.20 4.03
CA ALA A 196 -9.28 -25.61 3.29
C ALA A 196 -8.85 -25.12 1.90
N VAL A 197 -7.67 -24.52 1.78
CA VAL A 197 -7.07 -24.11 0.50
C VAL A 197 -6.80 -25.32 -0.39
N HIS A 198 -6.18 -26.38 0.14
CA HIS A 198 -5.92 -27.61 -0.60
C HIS A 198 -7.22 -28.30 -1.08
N ALA A 199 -8.26 -28.31 -0.25
CA ALA A 199 -9.57 -28.83 -0.64
C ALA A 199 -10.15 -28.05 -1.83
N LEU A 200 -10.04 -26.72 -1.81
CA LEU A 200 -10.48 -25.87 -2.92
C LEU A 200 -9.68 -26.14 -4.20
N TYR A 201 -8.35 -26.28 -4.12
CA TYR A 201 -7.50 -26.61 -5.27
C TYR A 201 -7.82 -27.98 -5.86
N ALA A 202 -8.09 -28.98 -5.02
CA ALA A 202 -8.47 -30.31 -5.48
C ALA A 202 -9.74 -30.26 -6.34
N LEU A 203 -10.73 -29.45 -5.93
CA LEU A 203 -11.97 -29.26 -6.68
C LEU A 203 -11.77 -28.51 -8.00
N TYR A 204 -10.88 -27.52 -8.02
CA TYR A 204 -10.52 -26.82 -9.26
C TYR A 204 -9.81 -27.75 -10.26
N ALA A 205 -8.88 -28.58 -9.79
CA ALA A 205 -8.22 -29.58 -10.62
C ALA A 205 -9.21 -30.64 -11.15
N GLU A 206 -10.20 -31.02 -10.34
CA GLU A 206 -11.30 -31.91 -10.75
C GLU A 206 -12.13 -31.28 -11.89
N LEU A 207 -12.51 -30.00 -11.74
CA LEU A 207 -13.24 -29.26 -12.78
C LEU A 207 -12.44 -29.12 -14.08
N GLU A 208 -11.14 -28.84 -14.00
CA GLU A 208 -10.26 -28.78 -15.17
C GLU A 208 -10.15 -30.14 -15.87
N GLY A 209 -10.04 -31.22 -15.09
CA GLY A 209 -10.05 -32.59 -15.60
C GLY A 209 -11.33 -32.93 -16.36
N LEU A 210 -12.49 -32.50 -15.83
CA LEU A 210 -13.78 -32.64 -16.52
C LEU A 210 -13.82 -31.87 -17.84
N ALA A 211 -13.37 -30.61 -17.84
CA ALA A 211 -13.34 -29.78 -19.05
C ALA A 211 -12.44 -30.38 -20.16
N VAL A 212 -11.28 -30.94 -19.80
CA VAL A 212 -10.40 -31.63 -20.74
C VAL A 212 -11.06 -32.91 -21.28
N SER A 213 -11.79 -33.65 -20.44
CA SER A 213 -12.49 -34.86 -20.86
C SER A 213 -13.65 -34.57 -21.83
N GLU A 214 -14.40 -33.49 -21.60
CA GLU A 214 -15.48 -33.03 -22.48
C GLU A 214 -14.90 -32.61 -23.84
N ALA A 215 -13.82 -31.82 -23.84
CA ALA A 215 -13.15 -31.38 -25.08
C ALA A 215 -12.51 -32.53 -25.87
N GLY A 216 -11.94 -33.54 -25.20
CA GLY A 216 -11.26 -34.67 -25.84
C GLY A 216 -12.18 -35.72 -26.44
N SER A 217 -13.45 -35.76 -26.02
CA SER A 217 -14.45 -36.71 -26.55
C SER A 217 -15.02 -36.32 -27.92
N GLY A 218 -14.67 -35.13 -28.41
CA GLY A 218 -15.20 -34.52 -29.62
C GLY A 218 -14.17 -34.31 -30.72
N GLU A 219 -13.41 -35.34 -31.13
CA GLU A 219 -13.00 -35.42 -32.54
C GLU A 219 -14.23 -35.81 -33.37
N TYR A 220 -15.21 -34.91 -33.35
CA TYR A 220 -16.36 -34.94 -34.23
C TYR A 220 -15.84 -34.51 -35.59
N ASP A 221 -15.33 -35.45 -36.39
CA ASP A 221 -15.00 -35.24 -37.80
C ASP A 221 -16.32 -34.96 -38.54
N PRO A 222 -16.70 -33.68 -38.77
CA PRO A 222 -17.98 -33.34 -39.36
C PRO A 222 -17.99 -33.69 -40.86
N LEU A 223 -16.83 -34.03 -41.43
CA LEU A 223 -16.65 -34.36 -42.84
C LEU A 223 -16.53 -35.87 -43.07
N GLY A 224 -16.19 -36.66 -42.06
CA GLY A 224 -16.10 -38.13 -42.12
C GLY A 224 -17.44 -38.87 -42.11
N GLN A 225 -18.53 -38.23 -41.67
CA GLN A 225 -19.87 -38.86 -41.66
C GLN A 225 -20.67 -38.68 -42.96
N LEU A 226 -20.32 -37.70 -43.82
CA LEU A 226 -21.01 -37.51 -45.11
C LEU A 226 -20.63 -38.56 -46.18
N GLY A 227 -19.74 -39.51 -45.87
CA GLY A 227 -19.25 -40.53 -46.80
C GLY A 227 -19.68 -41.98 -46.51
N ARG A 228 -20.49 -42.26 -45.49
CA ARG A 228 -20.84 -43.64 -45.07
C ARG A 228 -22.34 -43.92 -44.90
N GLU A 229 -23.21 -43.22 -45.64
CA GLU A 229 -24.66 -43.48 -45.58
C GLU A 229 -25.18 -44.55 -46.56
N GLU A 230 -24.36 -45.18 -47.40
CA GLU A 230 -24.90 -46.11 -48.43
C GLU A 230 -24.77 -47.62 -48.14
N ASP A 231 -24.04 -48.11 -47.12
CA ASP A 231 -23.72 -49.55 -47.03
C ASP A 231 -24.18 -50.34 -45.78
N GLU A 232 -24.83 -49.76 -44.77
CA GLU A 232 -25.10 -50.46 -43.49
C GLU A 232 -26.58 -50.72 -43.13
N ALA A 233 -27.44 -50.92 -44.13
CA ALA A 233 -28.86 -51.26 -43.91
C ALA A 233 -29.15 -52.73 -43.45
N ARG A 234 -28.19 -53.53 -42.92
CA ARG A 234 -28.42 -54.99 -42.71
C ARG A 234 -27.88 -55.69 -41.46
N HIS A 235 -27.46 -55.01 -40.39
CA HIS A 235 -27.13 -55.73 -39.16
C HIS A 235 -27.75 -55.11 -37.91
N ILE A 236 -28.99 -55.55 -37.63
CA ILE A 236 -29.63 -55.43 -36.32
C ILE A 236 -29.03 -56.52 -35.43
N VAL A 237 -28.03 -56.17 -34.62
CA VAL A 237 -27.58 -56.99 -33.49
C VAL A 237 -28.29 -56.44 -32.24
N PRO A 238 -28.93 -57.29 -31.42
CA PRO A 238 -29.49 -56.85 -30.15
C PRO A 238 -28.33 -56.64 -29.17
N HIS A 239 -28.01 -55.38 -28.90
CA HIS A 239 -27.08 -55.03 -27.83
C HIS A 239 -27.73 -55.33 -26.48
N ALA A 240 -27.12 -56.26 -25.76
CA ALA A 240 -27.46 -56.61 -24.40
C ALA A 240 -27.29 -55.41 -23.47
N GLU A 241 -28.37 -55.07 -22.77
CA GLU A 241 -28.42 -54.19 -21.61
C GLU A 241 -27.52 -54.75 -20.51
N ALA A 242 -26.29 -54.25 -20.37
CA ALA A 242 -25.46 -54.54 -19.21
C ALA A 242 -24.44 -53.42 -18.95
N GLY A 243 -24.83 -52.52 -18.03
CA GLY A 243 -23.89 -51.80 -17.17
C GLY A 243 -23.21 -50.58 -17.77
N SER A 244 -23.89 -49.43 -17.76
CA SER A 244 -23.23 -48.13 -17.91
C SER A 244 -23.98 -47.05 -17.12
N GLU A 245 -24.12 -47.25 -15.81
CA GLU A 245 -24.56 -46.21 -14.85
C GLU A 245 -23.36 -45.61 -14.10
N SER A 246 -22.26 -45.38 -14.80
CA SER A 246 -21.29 -44.36 -14.37
C SER A 246 -21.75 -43.04 -14.98
N MET A 247 -22.87 -42.49 -14.48
CA MET A 247 -23.11 -41.05 -14.70
C MET A 247 -21.96 -40.35 -14.01
N GLY A 248 -20.96 -39.96 -14.81
CA GLY A 248 -19.88 -39.12 -14.33
C GLY A 248 -20.49 -37.90 -13.63
N GLU A 249 -19.92 -37.55 -12.49
CA GLU A 249 -20.29 -36.36 -11.74
C GLU A 249 -20.33 -35.17 -12.70
N SER A 250 -21.45 -34.47 -12.73
CA SER A 250 -21.65 -33.42 -13.72
C SER A 250 -20.79 -32.21 -13.36
N SER A 251 -20.30 -31.47 -14.36
CA SER A 251 -19.55 -30.22 -14.14
C SER A 251 -20.30 -29.22 -13.24
N LEU A 252 -21.64 -29.28 -13.21
CA LEU A 252 -22.47 -28.49 -12.30
C LEU A 252 -22.32 -28.90 -10.82
N GLU A 253 -22.23 -30.20 -10.53
CA GLU A 253 -22.04 -30.68 -9.15
C GLU A 253 -20.67 -30.29 -8.59
N VAL A 254 -19.63 -30.31 -9.42
CA VAL A 254 -18.28 -29.85 -9.03
C VAL A 254 -18.29 -28.33 -8.79
N LEU A 255 -19.00 -27.55 -9.59
CA LEU A 255 -19.15 -26.10 -9.38
C LEU A 255 -19.85 -25.78 -8.05
N ASP A 256 -20.91 -26.51 -7.68
CA ASP A 256 -21.59 -26.35 -6.38
C ASP A 256 -20.64 -26.70 -5.23
N ARG A 257 -19.83 -27.77 -5.37
CA ARG A 257 -18.79 -28.13 -4.38
C ARG A 257 -17.72 -27.04 -4.25
N ILE A 258 -17.29 -26.43 -5.36
CA ILE A 258 -16.36 -25.30 -5.35
C ILE A 258 -16.96 -24.11 -4.58
N GLU A 259 -18.21 -23.75 -4.85
CA GLU A 259 -18.87 -22.63 -4.14
C GLU A 259 -18.95 -22.89 -2.62
N MET A 260 -19.31 -24.12 -2.23
CA MET A 260 -19.32 -24.50 -0.82
C MET A 260 -17.92 -24.49 -0.18
N ALA A 261 -16.90 -24.99 -0.88
CA ALA A 261 -15.52 -24.97 -0.39
C ALA A 261 -14.95 -23.55 -0.29
N LYS A 262 -15.35 -22.63 -1.17
CA LYS A 262 -15.01 -21.20 -1.05
C LYS A 262 -15.59 -20.58 0.20
N LEU A 263 -16.85 -20.87 0.51
CA LEU A 263 -17.51 -20.38 1.71
C LEU A 263 -16.83 -20.92 2.98
N ASP A 264 -16.52 -22.22 2.99
CA ASP A 264 -15.81 -22.88 4.10
C ASP A 264 -14.41 -22.31 4.30
N TYR A 265 -13.68 -22.07 3.20
CA TYR A 265 -12.38 -21.41 3.22
C TYR A 265 -12.46 -20.00 3.80
N GLU A 266 -13.37 -19.15 3.33
CA GLU A 266 -13.49 -17.77 3.82
C GLU A 266 -13.89 -17.72 5.30
N LEU A 267 -14.75 -18.63 5.75
CA LEU A 267 -15.10 -18.75 7.17
C LEU A 267 -13.90 -19.17 8.01
N THR A 268 -13.21 -20.24 7.61
CA THR A 268 -12.02 -20.77 8.29
C THR A 268 -10.91 -19.72 8.35
N ARG A 269 -10.66 -19.05 7.23
CA ARG A 269 -9.71 -17.94 7.13
C ARG A 269 -10.10 -16.79 8.06
N ALA A 270 -11.36 -16.35 8.06
CA ALA A 270 -11.80 -15.24 8.90
C ALA A 270 -11.62 -15.55 10.39
N GLU A 271 -11.98 -16.76 10.83
CA GLU A 271 -11.78 -17.22 12.21
C GLU A 271 -10.29 -17.28 12.57
N ALA A 272 -9.45 -17.87 11.70
CA ALA A 272 -8.01 -17.99 11.90
C ALA A 272 -7.32 -16.62 11.97
N VAL A 273 -7.65 -15.70 11.06
CA VAL A 273 -7.12 -14.34 11.00
C VAL A 273 -7.58 -13.51 12.21
N GLN A 274 -8.80 -13.72 12.69
CA GLN A 274 -9.29 -13.06 13.90
C GLN A 274 -8.47 -13.45 15.13
N ALA A 275 -8.07 -14.72 15.24
CA ALA A 275 -7.24 -15.21 16.35
C ALA A 275 -5.75 -14.87 16.18
N TYR A 276 -5.25 -14.95 14.93
CA TYR A 276 -3.85 -14.75 14.54
C TYR A 276 -3.76 -13.82 13.33
N PRO A 277 -3.72 -12.50 13.53
CA PRO A 277 -3.71 -11.52 12.44
C PRO A 277 -2.62 -11.75 11.38
N ILE A 278 -1.47 -12.30 11.78
CA ILE A 278 -0.35 -12.60 10.88
C ILE A 278 -0.71 -13.58 9.75
N LEU A 279 -1.74 -14.43 9.94
CA LEU A 279 -2.21 -15.36 8.92
C LEU A 279 -2.85 -14.66 7.72
N ALA A 280 -3.25 -13.39 7.85
CA ALA A 280 -3.83 -12.63 6.75
C ALA A 280 -2.85 -12.47 5.57
N MET A 281 -1.53 -12.50 5.82
CA MET A 281 -0.51 -12.43 4.77
C MET A 281 -0.37 -13.72 3.96
N TYR A 282 -0.60 -14.87 4.60
CA TYR A 282 -0.37 -16.19 3.97
C TYR A 282 -1.64 -16.80 3.41
N ALA A 283 -2.82 -16.35 3.86
CA ALA A 283 -4.09 -16.81 3.33
C ALA A 283 -4.32 -16.23 1.91
N PRO A 284 -4.36 -17.05 0.85
CA PRO A 284 -4.56 -16.57 -0.52
C PRO A 284 -5.93 -15.90 -0.69
N GLU A 285 -6.00 -14.84 -1.48
CA GLU A 285 -7.30 -14.30 -1.88
C GLU A 285 -7.91 -15.22 -2.94
N LEU A 286 -9.23 -15.42 -2.93
CA LEU A 286 -9.94 -16.35 -3.84
C LEU A 286 -9.73 -16.07 -5.35
N GLY A 287 -9.15 -14.93 -5.72
CA GLY A 287 -8.77 -14.58 -7.10
C GLY A 287 -7.26 -14.63 -7.40
N GLY A 288 -6.41 -14.92 -6.41
CA GLY A 288 -4.95 -14.88 -6.51
C GLY A 288 -4.33 -16.15 -5.92
N LEU A 289 -4.68 -17.30 -6.52
CA LEU A 289 -4.25 -18.64 -6.12
C LEU A 289 -2.78 -18.94 -6.47
N GLU A 290 -1.86 -18.03 -6.17
CA GLU A 290 -0.42 -18.22 -6.39
C GLU A 290 0.21 -19.14 -5.32
N ASP A 291 1.08 -20.06 -5.76
CA ASP A 291 1.71 -21.10 -4.95
C ASP A 291 2.61 -20.57 -3.81
N SER A 292 3.09 -19.34 -3.90
CA SER A 292 4.09 -18.81 -2.95
C SER A 292 3.55 -18.59 -1.53
N ARG A 293 2.27 -18.23 -1.39
CA ARG A 293 1.65 -17.96 -0.07
C ARG A 293 1.26 -19.26 0.66
N THR A 294 0.89 -20.29 -0.09
CA THR A 294 0.52 -21.60 0.48
C THR A 294 1.73 -22.34 1.04
N GLU A 295 2.93 -22.10 0.50
CA GLU A 295 4.18 -22.59 1.08
C GLU A 295 4.41 -22.00 2.48
N GLY A 296 4.14 -20.70 2.66
CA GLY A 296 4.20 -20.03 3.96
C GLY A 296 3.24 -20.65 4.98
N LEU A 297 1.96 -20.82 4.61
CA LEU A 297 0.98 -21.53 5.44
C LEU A 297 1.46 -22.93 5.83
N SER A 298 1.99 -23.68 4.87
CA SER A 298 2.48 -25.05 5.09
C SER A 298 3.67 -25.10 6.06
N LYS A 299 4.56 -24.10 6.01
CA LYS A 299 5.68 -23.97 6.95
C LYS A 299 5.20 -23.61 8.36
N LEU A 300 4.20 -22.74 8.48
CA LEU A 300 3.59 -22.37 9.77
C LEU A 300 2.80 -23.53 10.38
N ALA A 301 2.12 -24.32 9.55
CA ALA A 301 1.34 -25.49 9.97
C ALA A 301 2.20 -26.59 10.61
N GLN A 302 3.50 -26.63 10.36
CA GLN A 302 4.43 -27.61 10.95
C GLN A 302 4.72 -27.37 12.43
N GLY A 303 4.23 -26.28 13.02
CA GLY A 303 4.45 -25.95 14.42
C GLY A 303 5.55 -24.91 14.64
N PRO A 304 5.91 -24.64 15.90
CA PRO A 304 7.01 -23.76 16.26
C PRO A 304 8.36 -24.36 15.83
N SER A 305 8.75 -24.14 14.58
CA SER A 305 10.05 -24.52 14.04
C SER A 305 10.97 -23.30 13.88
N PRO A 306 12.30 -23.48 13.86
CA PRO A 306 13.23 -22.44 13.44
C PRO A 306 12.86 -21.84 12.07
N GLU A 307 12.38 -22.66 11.15
CA GLU A 307 11.97 -22.27 9.79
C GLU A 307 10.73 -21.38 9.81
N ALA A 308 9.68 -21.76 10.56
CA ALA A 308 8.49 -20.94 10.75
C ALA A 308 8.85 -19.58 11.35
N ARG A 309 9.70 -19.56 12.38
CA ARG A 309 10.18 -18.29 12.97
C ARG A 309 10.97 -17.44 12.00
N ALA A 310 11.81 -18.04 11.15
CA ALA A 310 12.56 -17.30 10.14
C ALA A 310 11.63 -16.64 9.10
N VAL A 311 10.58 -17.35 8.66
CA VAL A 311 9.56 -16.79 7.77
C VAL A 311 8.84 -15.63 8.44
N LEU A 312 8.32 -15.84 9.67
CA LEU A 312 7.65 -14.79 10.43
C LEU A 312 8.55 -13.57 10.70
N ALA A 313 9.84 -13.79 10.99
CA ALA A 313 10.79 -12.72 11.29
C ALA A 313 11.05 -11.81 10.09
N VAL A 314 11.22 -12.39 8.89
CA VAL A 314 11.38 -11.62 7.65
C VAL A 314 10.14 -10.77 7.39
N ASP A 315 8.94 -11.37 7.47
CA ASP A 315 7.71 -10.64 7.14
C ASP A 315 7.40 -9.56 8.19
N ILE A 316 7.62 -9.84 9.49
CA ILE A 316 7.48 -8.83 10.55
C ILE A 316 8.50 -7.69 10.36
N ALA A 317 9.75 -8.00 10.00
CA ALA A 317 10.77 -7.01 9.72
C ALA A 317 10.33 -6.08 8.58
N GLU A 318 9.87 -6.67 7.48
CA GLU A 318 9.36 -5.95 6.32
C GLU A 318 8.19 -5.04 6.69
N LYS A 319 7.19 -5.53 7.45
CA LYS A 319 6.06 -4.69 7.89
C LYS A 319 6.49 -3.52 8.76
N LEU A 320 7.44 -3.73 9.68
CA LEU A 320 7.95 -2.66 10.52
C LEU A 320 8.73 -1.61 9.72
N ASP A 321 9.50 -2.03 8.72
CA ASP A 321 10.21 -1.13 7.82
C ASP A 321 9.26 -0.36 6.92
N ASN A 322 8.26 -1.03 6.34
CA ASN A 322 7.20 -0.41 5.56
C ASN A 322 6.45 0.67 6.35
N ILE A 323 6.04 0.37 7.59
CA ILE A 323 5.40 1.35 8.50
C ILE A 323 6.32 2.57 8.72
N LYS A 324 7.62 2.35 8.91
CA LYS A 324 8.59 3.41 9.12
C LYS A 324 8.75 4.26 7.87
N THR A 325 8.97 3.65 6.71
CA THR A 325 9.11 4.30 5.41
C THR A 325 7.88 5.12 5.06
N THR A 326 6.68 4.56 5.21
CA THR A 326 5.43 5.28 4.95
C THR A 326 5.25 6.46 5.91
N ARG A 327 5.60 6.32 7.19
CA ARG A 327 5.56 7.44 8.16
C ARG A 327 6.52 8.56 7.77
N GLU A 328 7.72 8.21 7.33
CA GLU A 328 8.72 9.17 6.86
C GLU A 328 8.26 9.88 5.58
N ALA A 329 7.66 9.15 4.64
CA ALA A 329 7.12 9.71 3.40
C ALA A 329 5.97 10.71 3.66
N ILE A 330 5.07 10.41 4.60
CA ILE A 330 4.00 11.35 5.00
C ILE A 330 4.58 12.60 5.67
N ALA A 331 5.61 12.41 6.52
CA ALA A 331 6.24 13.50 7.25
C ALA A 331 7.06 14.43 6.34
N SER A 332 7.71 13.88 5.30
CA SER A 332 8.43 14.66 4.30
C SER A 332 7.52 15.27 3.24
N GLY A 333 6.28 14.79 3.11
CA GLY A 333 5.37 15.14 2.03
C GLY A 333 5.63 14.38 0.72
N ALA A 334 6.49 13.36 0.74
CA ALA A 334 6.70 12.46 -0.40
C ALA A 334 5.51 11.54 -0.66
N LEU A 335 4.69 11.24 0.37
CA LEU A 335 3.40 10.59 0.20
C LEU A 335 2.29 11.58 0.55
N ASP A 336 1.56 12.02 -0.47
CA ASP A 336 0.40 12.89 -0.29
C ASP A 336 -0.80 12.09 0.24
N VAL A 337 -1.53 12.66 1.19
CA VAL A 337 -2.75 12.04 1.72
C VAL A 337 -3.90 12.07 0.72
N TRP A 338 -3.87 12.98 -0.26
CA TRP A 338 -4.87 13.07 -1.32
C TRP A 338 -4.81 11.89 -2.29
N THR A 339 -3.64 11.24 -2.44
CA THR A 339 -3.46 10.03 -3.26
C THR A 339 -3.88 8.74 -2.53
N LEU A 340 -4.45 8.84 -1.32
CA LEU A 340 -4.86 7.71 -0.49
C LEU A 340 -6.40 7.62 -0.40
N PRO A 341 -7.12 6.99 -1.36
CA PRO A 341 -8.58 7.02 -1.45
C PRO A 341 -9.30 6.59 -0.16
N ARG A 342 -8.76 5.57 0.53
CA ARG A 342 -9.33 5.07 1.78
C ARG A 342 -9.29 6.11 2.90
N VAL A 343 -8.21 6.87 2.97
CA VAL A 343 -8.00 7.94 3.97
C VAL A 343 -8.94 9.09 3.67
N VAL A 344 -9.06 9.48 2.40
CA VAL A 344 -9.99 10.52 1.96
C VAL A 344 -11.43 10.11 2.27
N ALA A 345 -11.84 8.88 1.93
CA ALA A 345 -13.19 8.38 2.21
C ALA A 345 -13.52 8.36 3.71
N MET A 346 -12.57 7.92 4.55
CA MET A 346 -12.74 7.95 6.01
C MET A 346 -12.86 9.38 6.54
N THR A 347 -12.07 10.31 6.01
CA THR A 347 -12.08 11.72 6.41
C THR A 347 -13.37 12.41 5.96
N LYS A 348 -13.86 12.16 4.73
CA LYS A 348 -15.20 12.58 4.26
C LYS A 348 -16.29 12.17 5.24
N LYS A 349 -16.27 10.92 5.71
CA LYS A 349 -17.23 10.41 6.69
C LYS A 349 -17.14 11.11 8.05
N GLN A 350 -15.94 11.42 8.54
CA GLN A 350 -15.74 12.15 9.79
C GLN A 350 -16.29 13.59 9.71
N PHE A 351 -16.05 14.26 8.58
CA PHE A 351 -16.56 15.59 8.30
C PHE A 351 -18.05 15.61 7.91
N LYS A 352 -18.65 14.43 7.73
CA LYS A 352 -20.04 14.28 7.25
C LYS A 352 -20.27 14.98 5.92
N VAL A 353 -19.27 14.97 5.05
CA VAL A 353 -19.38 15.48 3.68
C VAL A 353 -20.44 14.65 2.96
N ALA A 354 -21.51 15.30 2.53
CA ALA A 354 -22.55 14.65 1.74
C ALA A 354 -22.05 14.46 0.31
N SER A 355 -22.36 13.32 -0.29
CA SER A 355 -22.06 13.08 -1.72
C SER A 355 -22.67 14.18 -2.58
N GLU A 356 -21.92 14.64 -3.58
CA GLU A 356 -22.28 15.72 -4.53
C GLU A 356 -22.41 17.12 -3.91
N SER A 357 -22.10 17.29 -2.61
CA SER A 357 -22.05 18.62 -1.98
C SER A 357 -20.89 19.46 -2.52
N HIS A 358 -20.94 20.79 -2.32
CA HIS A 358 -19.84 21.69 -2.67
C HIS A 358 -18.50 21.22 -2.05
N GLN A 359 -18.52 20.81 -0.78
CA GLN A 359 -17.36 20.25 -0.09
C GLN A 359 -16.83 18.96 -0.74
N ASP A 360 -17.72 18.11 -1.25
CA ASP A 360 -17.35 16.88 -1.95
C ASP A 360 -16.63 17.21 -3.26
N GLN A 361 -17.14 18.19 -4.02
CA GLN A 361 -16.53 18.69 -5.26
C GLN A 361 -15.17 19.33 -5.00
N VAL A 362 -15.03 20.12 -3.92
CA VAL A 362 -13.75 20.71 -3.51
C VAL A 362 -12.73 19.62 -3.19
N ILE A 363 -13.14 18.53 -2.53
CA ILE A 363 -12.27 17.37 -2.27
C ILE A 363 -11.92 16.62 -3.56
N GLU A 364 -12.88 16.38 -4.45
CA GLU A 364 -12.62 15.69 -5.72
C GLU A 364 -11.65 16.49 -6.60
N ASN A 365 -11.78 17.82 -6.62
CA ASN A 365 -10.84 18.70 -7.29
C ASN A 365 -9.44 18.59 -6.66
N ALA A 366 -9.33 18.65 -5.32
CA ALA A 366 -8.05 18.50 -4.64
C ALA A 366 -7.40 17.12 -4.88
N MET A 367 -8.18 16.05 -4.88
CA MET A 367 -7.71 14.70 -5.25
C MET A 367 -7.23 14.65 -6.70
N SER A 368 -7.99 15.23 -7.62
CA SER A 368 -7.63 15.26 -9.03
C SER A 368 -6.34 16.06 -9.25
N ASP A 369 -6.21 17.21 -8.60
CA ASP A 369 -5.00 18.04 -8.67
C ASP A 369 -3.77 17.26 -8.17
N ALA A 370 -3.88 16.58 -7.02
CA ALA A 370 -2.80 15.76 -6.47
C ALA A 370 -2.40 14.59 -7.39
N VAL A 371 -3.38 13.88 -7.97
CA VAL A 371 -3.12 12.79 -8.92
C VAL A 371 -2.51 13.30 -10.22
N TRP A 372 -2.96 14.47 -10.72
CA TRP A 372 -2.39 15.05 -11.95
C TRP A 372 -0.99 15.60 -11.76
N ASP A 373 -0.69 16.21 -10.60
CA ASP A 373 0.67 16.68 -10.29
C ASP A 373 1.65 15.50 -10.24
N ASP A 374 1.23 14.36 -9.68
CA ASP A 374 2.00 13.11 -9.63
C ASP A 374 2.20 12.48 -11.02
N ILE A 375 1.13 12.37 -11.81
CA ILE A 375 1.17 11.84 -13.18
C ILE A 375 1.99 12.74 -14.12
N LEU A 376 1.88 14.07 -14.01
CA LEU A 376 2.62 14.99 -14.88
C LEU A 376 4.09 15.08 -14.48
N GLY A 377 4.41 14.99 -13.18
CA GLY A 377 5.78 14.85 -12.71
C GLY A 377 6.44 13.60 -13.27
N SER A 378 5.76 12.46 -13.15
CA SER A 378 6.27 11.16 -13.62
C SER A 378 6.33 11.03 -15.15
N ILE A 379 5.33 11.51 -15.91
CA ILE A 379 5.34 11.44 -17.39
C ILE A 379 6.39 12.37 -18.02
N ALA A 380 6.64 13.56 -17.44
CA ALA A 380 7.66 14.48 -17.95
C ALA A 380 9.09 13.93 -17.79
N LEU A 381 9.30 13.02 -16.84
CA LEU A 381 10.59 12.35 -16.55
C LEU A 381 10.71 10.97 -17.22
N ALA A 382 9.63 10.19 -17.27
CA ALA A 382 9.59 8.90 -17.94
C ALA A 382 9.87 9.02 -19.46
N ALA A 383 9.39 10.10 -20.10
CA ALA A 383 9.67 10.39 -21.52
C ALA A 383 11.17 10.62 -21.83
N LEU A 384 12.03 10.75 -20.80
CA LEU A 384 13.49 10.87 -20.93
C LEU A 384 14.26 9.58 -20.60
N GLY A 385 13.67 8.63 -19.89
CA GLY A 385 14.37 7.43 -19.40
C GLY A 385 14.26 6.20 -20.30
N ILE A 386 13.23 6.09 -21.12
CA ILE A 386 12.79 4.79 -21.63
C ILE A 386 13.48 4.42 -22.96
N GLY A 387 14.68 3.86 -22.85
CA GLY A 387 15.40 3.24 -23.97
C GLY A 387 16.10 1.90 -23.67
N PHE A 388 16.35 1.53 -22.41
CA PHE A 388 17.27 0.41 -22.09
C PHE A 388 16.88 -0.52 -20.90
N GLY A 389 15.66 -0.45 -20.36
CA GLY A 389 15.39 -0.86 -18.97
C GLY A 389 14.66 -2.19 -18.68
N LEU A 390 14.27 -3.00 -19.65
CA LEU A 390 13.45 -4.20 -19.37
C LEU A 390 14.17 -5.52 -19.62
N ALA A 391 14.91 -5.96 -18.59
CA ALA A 391 15.30 -7.37 -18.45
C ALA A 391 15.39 -7.88 -16.98
N ALA A 392 15.14 -7.04 -15.96
CA ALA A 392 15.46 -7.40 -14.57
C ALA A 392 14.26 -7.79 -13.68
N PHE A 393 13.01 -7.57 -14.08
CA PHE A 393 11.86 -7.65 -13.15
C PHE A 393 11.16 -9.02 -13.05
N VAL A 394 11.59 -10.05 -13.79
CA VAL A 394 10.86 -11.34 -13.85
C VAL A 394 11.44 -12.44 -12.94
N THR A 395 12.51 -12.20 -12.16
CA THR A 395 13.19 -13.28 -11.41
C THR A 395 13.26 -13.11 -9.88
N GLY A 396 12.35 -12.35 -9.27
CA GLY A 396 12.38 -12.03 -7.83
C GLY A 396 11.50 -12.87 -6.91
N GLY A 397 11.13 -14.11 -7.25
CA GLY A 397 10.33 -14.98 -6.38
C GLY A 397 11.19 -15.93 -5.53
N GLY A 398 11.33 -15.63 -4.23
CA GLY A 398 11.48 -16.61 -3.14
C GLY A 398 12.77 -17.47 -3.05
N THR A 399 13.50 -17.28 -1.93
CA THR A 399 14.40 -18.24 -1.24
C THR A 399 15.87 -18.39 -1.69
N ALA A 400 16.70 -17.39 -1.40
CA ALA A 400 18.12 -17.61 -1.04
C ALA A 400 18.74 -16.38 -0.35
N PRO A 401 19.63 -16.54 0.66
CA PRO A 401 20.39 -15.44 1.28
C PRO A 401 21.40 -14.75 0.33
N LEU A 402 21.40 -15.10 -0.95
CA LEU A 402 22.23 -14.49 -2.00
C LEU A 402 21.55 -13.29 -2.70
N ALA A 403 20.25 -13.04 -2.48
CA ALA A 403 19.55 -11.91 -3.08
C ALA A 403 20.09 -10.55 -2.60
N ALA A 404 20.55 -10.45 -1.35
CA ALA A 404 21.12 -9.21 -0.81
C ALA A 404 22.43 -8.77 -1.52
N GLN A 405 23.21 -9.72 -2.05
CA GLN A 405 24.45 -9.41 -2.80
C GLN A 405 24.18 -9.07 -4.27
N ALA A 406 23.07 -9.52 -4.83
CA ALA A 406 22.67 -9.18 -6.20
C ALA A 406 22.28 -7.69 -6.32
N PHE A 407 21.67 -7.10 -5.29
CA PHE A 407 21.32 -5.67 -5.29
C PHE A 407 22.56 -4.75 -5.26
N ALA A 408 23.65 -5.14 -4.59
CA ALA A 408 24.89 -4.36 -4.59
C ALA A 408 25.65 -4.42 -5.93
N GLY A 409 25.49 -5.52 -6.70
CA GLY A 409 26.11 -5.68 -8.02
C GLY A 409 25.33 -5.07 -9.18
N LEU A 410 24.01 -4.91 -9.04
CA LEU A 410 23.14 -4.31 -10.06
C LEU A 410 23.22 -2.77 -10.12
N ALA A 411 23.73 -2.13 -9.06
CA ALA A 411 23.86 -0.67 -8.97
C ALA A 411 24.90 -0.04 -9.93
N LEU A 412 25.73 -0.86 -10.59
CA LEU A 412 26.76 -0.36 -11.52
C LEU A 412 26.42 -0.57 -13.01
N GLY A 413 25.33 -1.29 -13.33
CA GLY A 413 24.95 -1.62 -14.71
C GLY A 413 23.54 -1.20 -15.15
N ILE A 414 22.70 -0.72 -14.22
CA ILE A 414 21.34 -0.25 -14.47
C ILE A 414 21.25 1.23 -14.09
N SER A 415 21.86 2.11 -14.87
CA SER A 415 22.02 3.53 -14.50
C SER A 415 21.40 4.54 -15.47
N ALA A 416 20.56 4.12 -16.43
CA ALA A 416 20.06 5.06 -17.44
C ALA A 416 18.53 5.13 -17.66
N VAL A 417 17.70 4.28 -17.02
CA VAL A 417 16.29 4.14 -17.48
C VAL A 417 15.22 4.28 -16.41
N LEU A 418 15.55 3.98 -15.15
CA LEU A 418 14.66 4.30 -14.04
C LEU A 418 15.25 5.54 -13.36
N THR A 419 14.50 6.64 -13.38
CA THR A 419 14.86 7.80 -12.56
C THR A 419 14.83 7.35 -11.09
N VAL A 420 15.77 7.85 -10.29
CA VAL A 420 15.85 7.50 -8.86
C VAL A 420 14.54 7.86 -8.13
N GLU A 421 13.78 8.82 -8.66
CA GLU A 421 12.50 9.31 -8.15
C GLU A 421 11.38 8.28 -8.36
N GLU A 422 11.13 7.78 -9.58
CA GLU A 422 10.09 6.77 -9.84
C GLU A 422 10.29 5.48 -9.03
N PHE A 423 11.54 5.07 -8.85
CA PHE A 423 11.86 3.92 -8.00
C PHE A 423 11.57 4.22 -6.53
N GLN A 424 11.84 5.45 -6.05
CA GLN A 424 11.50 5.86 -4.70
C GLN A 424 9.98 5.90 -4.49
N ASP A 425 9.22 6.44 -5.44
CA ASP A 425 7.76 6.53 -5.35
C ASP A 425 7.12 5.14 -5.34
N TYR A 426 7.56 4.25 -6.24
CA TYR A 426 7.14 2.84 -6.22
C TYR A 426 7.45 2.15 -4.89
N MET A 427 8.65 2.37 -4.32
CA MET A 427 9.02 1.81 -3.02
C MET A 427 8.18 2.38 -1.88
N ILE A 428 7.83 3.67 -1.92
CA ILE A 428 6.96 4.33 -0.93
C ILE A 428 5.53 3.78 -1.02
N GLU A 429 4.97 3.65 -2.22
CA GLU A 429 3.63 3.10 -2.44
C GLU A 429 3.55 1.61 -2.07
N SER A 430 4.56 0.83 -2.44
CA SER A 430 4.70 -0.57 -2.05
C SER A 430 4.79 -0.72 -0.53
N ALA A 431 5.59 0.13 0.12
CA ALA A 431 5.64 0.20 1.58
C ALA A 431 4.27 0.56 2.18
N ALA A 432 3.54 1.51 1.60
CA ALA A 432 2.23 1.93 2.08
C ALA A 432 1.15 0.83 1.92
N ALA A 433 1.26 -0.02 0.91
CA ALA A 433 0.44 -1.23 0.76
C ALA A 433 0.87 -2.35 1.73
N GLY A 434 2.13 -2.33 2.15
CA GLY A 434 2.74 -3.30 3.03
C GLY A 434 2.76 -2.94 4.51
N THR A 435 1.93 -2.01 5.02
CA THR A 435 2.00 -1.58 6.43
C THR A 435 1.26 -2.47 7.43
N ASP A 436 0.41 -3.39 6.96
CA ASP A 436 -0.41 -4.26 7.81
C ASP A 436 -0.31 -5.73 7.33
N PHE A 437 -0.70 -6.67 8.19
CA PHE A 437 -0.82 -8.09 7.80
C PHE A 437 -2.05 -8.31 6.93
N ASP A 438 -3.12 -7.56 7.19
CA ASP A 438 -4.35 -7.58 6.41
C ASP A 438 -4.30 -6.44 5.37
N LYS A 439 -4.26 -6.80 4.09
CA LYS A 439 -4.24 -5.84 2.97
C LYS A 439 -5.42 -4.87 3.00
N ALA A 440 -6.58 -5.29 3.52
CA ALA A 440 -7.73 -4.41 3.69
C ALA A 440 -7.53 -3.36 4.79
N LYS A 441 -6.55 -3.56 5.69
CA LYS A 441 -6.16 -2.65 6.77
C LYS A 441 -4.93 -1.81 6.43
N ALA A 442 -4.13 -2.19 5.44
CA ALA A 442 -3.04 -1.36 4.92
C ALA A 442 -3.52 0.02 4.46
N ILE A 443 -2.62 1.00 4.44
CA ILE A 443 -2.96 2.38 4.05
C ILE A 443 -3.43 2.40 2.59
N VAL A 444 -2.67 1.74 1.73
CA VAL A 444 -3.00 1.55 0.32
C VAL A 444 -3.54 0.14 0.16
N ALA A 445 -4.78 0.01 -0.33
CA ALA A 445 -5.42 -1.30 -0.47
C ALA A 445 -4.96 -2.07 -1.72
N GLN A 446 -4.42 -1.37 -2.72
CA GLN A 446 -3.95 -1.95 -3.98
C GLN A 446 -2.44 -1.82 -4.05
N GLU A 447 -1.75 -2.93 -4.30
CA GLU A 447 -0.33 -2.85 -4.63
C GLU A 447 -0.19 -2.04 -5.93
N PRO A 448 0.79 -1.11 -6.01
CA PRO A 448 1.04 -0.39 -7.24
C PRO A 448 1.32 -1.42 -8.34
N ALA A 449 0.46 -1.45 -9.35
CA ALA A 449 0.58 -2.46 -10.39
C ALA A 449 1.91 -2.23 -11.13
N PRO A 450 2.84 -3.20 -11.13
CA PRO A 450 4.09 -3.06 -11.88
C PRO A 450 3.83 -2.92 -13.39
N ILE A 451 2.59 -3.20 -13.82
CA ILE A 451 2.08 -3.00 -15.17
C ILE A 451 2.11 -1.52 -15.57
N TRP A 452 1.89 -0.54 -14.68
CA TRP A 452 1.97 0.88 -15.09
C TRP A 452 3.40 1.37 -15.23
N LEU A 453 4.34 0.87 -14.42
CA LEU A 453 5.77 1.07 -14.65
C LEU A 453 6.19 0.42 -15.98
N ALA A 454 5.76 -0.82 -16.24
CA ALA A 454 6.02 -1.51 -17.50
C ALA A 454 5.31 -0.87 -18.70
N LEU A 455 4.11 -0.32 -18.51
CA LEU A 455 3.32 0.33 -19.56
C LEU A 455 3.81 1.74 -19.82
N ALA A 456 4.26 2.50 -18.83
CA ALA A 456 4.99 3.76 -19.03
C ALA A 456 6.25 3.48 -19.88
N VAL A 457 6.97 2.39 -19.56
CA VAL A 457 8.10 1.88 -20.35
C VAL A 457 7.71 1.40 -21.77
N ILE A 458 6.45 1.03 -22.01
CA ILE A 458 5.96 0.63 -23.35
C ILE A 458 5.34 1.82 -24.12
N SER A 459 4.69 2.76 -23.44
CA SER A 459 3.99 3.91 -24.03
C SER A 459 4.93 5.06 -24.37
N ALA A 460 6.05 5.20 -23.68
CA ALA A 460 7.13 6.10 -24.12
C ALA A 460 7.79 5.65 -25.44
N VAL A 461 7.53 4.41 -25.90
CA VAL A 461 8.01 3.89 -27.19
C VAL A 461 6.97 4.09 -28.30
N ILE A 462 5.75 4.55 -28.01
CA ILE A 462 4.67 4.62 -29.00
C ILE A 462 3.88 5.93 -28.90
N ASP A 463 4.21 6.88 -29.78
CA ASP A 463 3.24 7.49 -30.72
C ASP A 463 4.01 8.34 -31.76
N VAL A 464 3.84 8.19 -33.09
CA VAL A 464 2.60 8.30 -33.89
C VAL A 464 2.68 7.51 -35.23
N ILE A 465 1.62 6.70 -35.49
CA ILE A 465 1.13 6.03 -36.73
C ILE A 465 1.56 4.56 -37.00
N ASP A 466 0.52 3.69 -37.09
CA ASP A 466 0.45 2.26 -37.48
C ASP A 466 0.63 1.17 -36.38
N ALA A 467 -0.20 1.24 -35.34
CA ALA A 467 -0.23 0.33 -34.17
C ALA A 467 -0.53 -1.17 -34.44
N VAL A 468 -0.91 -1.60 -35.65
CA VAL A 468 -1.32 -3.01 -35.88
C VAL A 468 -0.18 -3.89 -36.44
N ARG A 469 0.83 -3.32 -37.10
CA ARG A 469 1.98 -4.09 -37.65
C ARG A 469 3.17 -4.15 -36.71
N VAL A 470 3.30 -3.13 -35.85
CA VAL A 470 4.40 -2.99 -34.90
C VAL A 470 4.28 -4.01 -33.77
N VAL A 471 3.07 -4.33 -33.28
CA VAL A 471 2.88 -5.37 -32.24
C VAL A 471 3.37 -6.76 -32.70
N GLY A 472 3.15 -7.12 -33.96
CA GLY A 472 3.64 -8.37 -34.53
C GLY A 472 5.17 -8.39 -34.72
N ALA A 473 5.75 -7.27 -35.15
CA ALA A 473 7.19 -7.12 -35.30
C ALA A 473 7.93 -7.03 -33.94
N LEU A 474 7.31 -6.40 -32.93
CA LEU A 474 7.82 -6.32 -31.56
C LEU A 474 7.76 -7.67 -30.85
N ALA A 475 6.70 -8.46 -31.04
CA ALA A 475 6.63 -9.81 -30.50
C ALA A 475 7.75 -10.70 -31.07
N GLU A 476 8.04 -10.55 -32.37
CA GLU A 476 9.15 -11.26 -33.03
C GLU A 476 10.52 -10.72 -32.60
N ALA A 477 10.65 -9.41 -32.34
CA ALA A 477 11.87 -8.78 -31.85
C ALA A 477 12.14 -9.11 -30.37
N ALA A 478 11.12 -9.22 -29.52
CA ALA A 478 11.23 -9.65 -28.14
C ALA A 478 11.70 -11.12 -28.04
N PHE A 479 11.13 -12.00 -28.87
CA PHE A 479 11.59 -13.38 -29.01
C PHE A 479 13.05 -13.49 -29.50
N LYS A 480 13.46 -12.60 -30.43
CA LYS A 480 14.84 -12.53 -30.91
C LYS A 480 15.79 -11.92 -29.87
N ALA A 481 15.35 -10.93 -29.09
CA ALA A 481 16.11 -10.31 -28.01
C ALA A 481 16.35 -11.31 -26.88
N GLU A 482 15.36 -12.13 -26.53
CA GLU A 482 15.51 -13.23 -25.57
C GLU A 482 16.58 -14.25 -26.04
N SER A 483 16.59 -14.58 -27.34
CA SER A 483 17.62 -15.44 -27.93
C SER A 483 19.01 -14.79 -28.01
N SER A 484 19.08 -13.46 -27.98
CA SER A 484 20.33 -12.67 -28.01
C SER A 484 20.90 -12.48 -26.60
N LEU A 485 20.02 -12.27 -25.62
CA LEU A 485 20.32 -12.31 -24.18
C LEU A 485 20.78 -13.70 -23.73
N ALA A 486 20.22 -14.78 -24.29
CA ALA A 486 20.73 -16.14 -24.09
C ALA A 486 22.15 -16.32 -24.64
N ARG A 487 22.52 -15.60 -25.73
CA ARG A 487 23.89 -15.59 -26.28
C ARG A 487 24.84 -14.69 -25.49
N LEU A 488 24.37 -13.57 -24.96
CA LEU A 488 25.14 -12.70 -24.06
C LEU A 488 25.40 -13.36 -22.71
N ARG A 489 24.43 -14.10 -22.16
CA ARG A 489 24.63 -15.00 -21.00
C ARG A 489 25.68 -16.07 -21.27
N ALA A 490 25.80 -16.54 -22.51
CA ALA A 490 26.82 -17.49 -22.93
C ALA A 490 28.20 -16.84 -23.21
N ALA A 491 28.27 -15.50 -23.31
CA ALA A 491 29.47 -14.75 -23.69
C ALA A 491 30.05 -13.86 -22.56
N GLY A 492 29.38 -13.76 -21.41
CA GLY A 492 29.67 -12.83 -20.31
C GLY A 492 30.99 -13.00 -19.55
N ASP A 493 31.96 -13.75 -20.08
CA ASP A 493 33.28 -13.91 -19.47
C ASP A 493 34.39 -13.08 -20.15
N VAL A 494 34.12 -12.34 -21.24
CA VAL A 494 35.20 -11.63 -21.97
C VAL A 494 34.72 -10.32 -22.62
N LEU A 495 34.63 -9.23 -21.87
CA LEU A 495 34.70 -7.88 -22.46
C LEU A 495 35.66 -7.01 -21.64
N GLU A 496 36.65 -6.44 -22.33
CA GLU A 496 37.61 -5.50 -21.74
C GLU A 496 37.01 -4.08 -21.74
N GLU A 497 37.40 -3.28 -20.75
CA GLU A 497 36.90 -1.93 -20.42
C GLU A 497 36.91 -0.92 -21.59
N GLY A 498 37.65 -1.20 -22.66
CA GLY A 498 37.70 -0.37 -23.88
C GLY A 498 36.50 -0.52 -24.81
N ASP A 499 35.86 -1.70 -24.85
CA ASP A 499 34.77 -1.96 -25.82
C ASP A 499 33.46 -1.26 -25.42
N ALA A 500 33.28 -0.98 -24.13
CA ALA A 500 32.11 -0.30 -23.60
C ALA A 500 32.06 1.19 -23.98
N ALA A 501 33.21 1.88 -23.99
CA ALA A 501 33.27 3.30 -24.34
C ALA A 501 32.93 3.54 -25.83
N ASP A 502 33.41 2.65 -26.71
CA ASP A 502 33.12 2.71 -28.14
C ASP A 502 31.65 2.40 -28.46
N GLU A 503 30.99 1.59 -27.62
CA GLU A 503 29.57 1.26 -27.74
C GLU A 503 28.68 2.42 -27.29
N VAL A 504 29.06 3.12 -26.22
CA VAL A 504 28.38 4.33 -25.74
C VAL A 504 28.49 5.46 -26.77
N GLU A 505 29.66 5.70 -27.35
CA GLU A 505 29.82 6.75 -28.37
C GLU A 505 29.04 6.41 -29.66
N ARG A 506 28.96 5.13 -30.04
CA ARG A 506 28.10 4.68 -31.15
C ARG A 506 26.62 4.91 -30.85
N ALA A 507 26.17 4.67 -29.63
CA ALA A 507 24.79 4.93 -29.21
C ALA A 507 24.46 6.42 -29.19
N LEU A 508 25.36 7.28 -28.70
CA LEU A 508 25.19 8.74 -28.73
C LEU A 508 25.16 9.28 -30.16
N GLN A 509 26.00 8.75 -31.06
CA GLN A 509 25.99 9.15 -32.46
C GLN A 509 24.69 8.74 -33.15
N ALA A 510 24.18 7.53 -32.89
CA ALA A 510 22.88 7.09 -33.41
C ALA A 510 21.74 7.98 -32.88
N LEU A 511 21.75 8.32 -31.59
CA LEU A 511 20.76 9.23 -30.99
C LEU A 511 20.80 10.64 -31.62
N ARG A 512 22.00 11.16 -31.90
CA ARG A 512 22.16 12.44 -32.59
C ARG A 512 21.59 12.38 -34.00
N ASP A 513 21.89 11.32 -34.74
CA ASP A 513 21.48 11.18 -36.14
C ASP A 513 19.96 10.98 -36.24
N GLU A 514 19.37 10.13 -35.40
CA GLU A 514 17.92 9.88 -35.37
C GLU A 514 17.14 11.10 -34.86
N GLY A 515 17.59 11.74 -33.77
CA GLY A 515 16.95 12.94 -33.24
C GLY A 515 16.95 14.09 -34.25
N ASN A 516 18.04 14.24 -35.03
CA ASN A 516 18.15 15.27 -36.05
C ASN A 516 17.36 14.95 -37.34
N VAL A 517 17.01 13.68 -37.59
CA VAL A 517 16.07 13.29 -38.66
C VAL A 517 14.64 13.73 -38.31
N GLU A 518 14.24 13.58 -37.05
CA GLU A 518 12.90 13.96 -36.57
C GLU A 518 12.77 15.48 -36.42
N MET A 519 13.77 16.16 -35.86
CA MET A 519 13.79 17.61 -35.75
C MET A 519 15.23 18.16 -35.82
N PRO A 520 15.56 19.05 -36.78
CA PRO A 520 16.90 19.58 -36.89
C PRO A 520 17.39 20.25 -35.59
N GLY A 521 18.44 19.70 -34.98
CA GLY A 521 19.07 20.21 -33.74
C GLY A 521 18.63 19.50 -32.45
N LEU A 522 17.60 18.65 -32.52
CA LEU A 522 17.14 17.88 -31.35
C LEU A 522 18.16 16.82 -30.94
N GLY A 523 18.71 16.06 -31.89
CA GLY A 523 19.70 15.03 -31.61
C GLY A 523 20.99 15.59 -31.03
N ASP A 524 21.40 16.79 -31.44
CA ASP A 524 22.55 17.49 -30.85
C ASP A 524 22.29 17.86 -29.38
N THR A 525 21.09 18.36 -29.09
CA THR A 525 20.67 18.75 -27.72
C THR A 525 20.62 17.55 -26.78
N LEU A 526 20.06 16.42 -27.23
CA LEU A 526 19.97 15.19 -26.45
C LEU A 526 21.36 14.61 -26.10
N VAL A 527 22.30 14.63 -27.05
CA VAL A 527 23.68 14.18 -26.78
C VAL A 527 24.41 15.10 -25.80
N ASP A 528 24.21 16.41 -25.89
CA ASP A 528 24.83 17.37 -24.97
C ASP A 528 24.27 17.23 -23.54
N GLU A 529 22.98 16.95 -23.40
CA GLU A 529 22.34 16.68 -22.09
C GLU A 529 22.79 15.35 -21.48
N ALA A 530 22.88 14.28 -22.28
CA ALA A 530 23.38 12.98 -21.83
C ALA A 530 24.83 13.08 -21.31
N ARG A 531 25.71 13.79 -22.03
CA ARG A 531 27.08 14.07 -21.59
C ARG A 531 27.13 14.97 -20.37
N GLY A 532 26.21 15.94 -20.27
CA GLY A 532 26.07 16.80 -19.11
C GLY A 532 25.59 16.07 -17.85
N ALA A 533 24.75 15.04 -18.00
CA ALA A 533 24.31 14.17 -16.91
C ALA A 533 25.46 13.28 -16.40
N GLU A 534 26.24 12.70 -17.31
CA GLU A 534 27.44 11.91 -16.99
C GLU A 534 28.47 12.76 -16.20
N GLN A 535 28.73 14.00 -16.64
CA GLN A 535 29.63 14.91 -15.92
C GLN A 535 29.09 15.32 -14.53
N ARG A 536 27.78 15.49 -14.37
CA ARG A 536 27.16 15.78 -13.07
C ARG A 536 27.24 14.60 -12.10
N ALA A 537 27.02 13.39 -12.61
CA ALA A 537 27.21 12.17 -11.85
C ALA A 537 28.69 11.99 -11.42
N ALA A 538 29.63 12.25 -12.33
CA ALA A 538 31.06 12.17 -12.07
C ALA A 538 31.56 13.24 -11.07
N THR A 539 30.86 14.37 -10.95
CA THR A 539 31.24 15.48 -10.05
C THR A 539 30.51 15.46 -8.69
N GLY A 540 29.58 14.53 -8.46
CA GLY A 540 29.01 14.27 -7.13
C GLY A 540 28.20 15.42 -6.53
N GLY A 541 27.46 16.18 -7.34
CA GLY A 541 26.71 17.36 -6.91
C GLY A 541 25.56 17.06 -5.93
N ARG A 542 25.83 17.06 -4.62
CA ARG A 542 24.82 17.18 -3.55
C ARG A 542 24.69 18.66 -3.15
N ALA A 543 23.47 19.18 -3.09
CA ALA A 543 23.20 20.45 -2.42
C ALA A 543 23.52 20.32 -0.91
N GLN A 544 24.29 21.26 -0.36
CA GLN A 544 24.61 21.29 1.07
C GLN A 544 23.35 21.64 1.89
N PRO A 545 23.05 20.90 2.99
CA PRO A 545 22.02 21.29 3.93
C PRO A 545 22.50 22.50 4.78
N PRO A 546 21.58 23.34 5.29
CA PRO A 546 21.94 24.48 6.13
C PRO A 546 22.60 24.01 7.43
N GLU A 547 23.74 24.62 7.77
CA GLU A 547 24.51 24.34 8.98
C GLU A 547 23.70 24.67 10.25
N GLY A 548 23.56 23.72 11.20
CA GLY A 548 23.09 24.04 12.56
C GLY A 548 22.34 22.97 13.37
N GLY A 549 22.19 21.73 12.92
CA GLY A 549 21.50 20.68 13.70
C GLY A 549 22.42 19.91 14.67
N PRO A 550 21.94 19.50 15.87
CA PRO A 550 22.72 18.67 16.79
C PRO A 550 23.03 17.31 16.17
N THR A 551 24.21 16.79 16.49
CA THR A 551 24.72 15.55 15.91
C THR A 551 24.10 14.32 16.59
N LEU A 552 24.02 13.19 15.87
CA LEU A 552 23.48 11.93 16.40
C LEU A 552 24.17 11.46 17.70
N ASP A 553 25.44 11.84 17.91
CA ASP A 553 26.20 11.53 19.12
C ASP A 553 25.76 12.33 20.36
N GLU A 554 25.09 13.47 20.18
CA GLU A 554 24.54 14.30 21.27
C GLU A 554 23.21 13.74 21.77
N ILE A 555 22.43 13.12 20.88
CA ILE A 555 21.16 12.45 21.23
C ILE A 555 21.43 11.14 21.99
N ARG A 556 22.52 10.44 21.65
CA ARG A 556 22.85 9.11 22.21
C ARG A 556 23.40 9.12 23.64
N LYS A 557 23.82 10.28 24.17
CA LYS A 557 24.40 10.40 25.53
C LYS A 557 23.35 10.53 26.66
N GLY A 558 22.05 10.49 26.34
CA GLY A 558 20.96 10.76 27.28
C GLY A 558 20.28 9.56 27.95
N GLU A 559 20.57 8.31 27.57
CA GLU A 559 19.81 7.14 28.07
C GLU A 559 20.60 6.31 29.10
N PRO A 560 20.03 6.04 30.30
CA PRO A 560 20.67 5.20 31.30
C PRO A 560 20.49 3.70 30.99
N ALA A 561 21.58 2.94 31.14
CA ALA A 561 21.64 1.49 30.96
C ALA A 561 20.89 0.73 32.08
N ILE A 562 20.17 -0.33 31.71
CA ILE A 562 19.46 -1.24 32.63
C ILE A 562 20.13 -2.62 32.55
N GLU A 563 20.61 -3.14 33.68
CA GLU A 563 21.23 -4.47 33.82
C GLU A 563 20.19 -5.60 33.98
N PRO A 564 20.50 -6.86 33.57
CA PRO A 564 19.55 -7.97 33.61
C PRO A 564 19.69 -8.84 34.88
N GLY A 565 18.55 -9.18 35.49
CA GLY A 565 18.44 -10.19 36.55
C GLY A 565 17.04 -10.83 36.61
N TYR A 566 16.99 -12.15 36.48
CA TYR A 566 15.79 -13.01 36.32
C TYR A 566 14.84 -13.10 37.53
N GLY A 567 13.53 -13.19 37.25
CA GLY A 567 12.45 -13.65 38.14
C GLY A 567 11.12 -13.84 37.36
N PRO A 568 10.15 -14.65 37.84
CA PRO A 568 8.86 -14.89 37.16
C PRO A 568 8.06 -13.59 36.97
N PRO A 569 7.21 -13.47 35.93
CA PRO A 569 6.67 -12.17 35.49
C PRO A 569 5.85 -11.50 36.59
N ASP A 570 6.34 -10.34 37.02
CA ASP A 570 5.62 -9.38 37.86
C ASP A 570 4.55 -8.70 36.99
N ILE A 571 3.34 -8.56 37.52
CA ILE A 571 2.16 -7.97 36.84
C ILE A 571 2.26 -6.43 36.90
N SER A 572 3.49 -5.90 36.86
CA SER A 572 3.86 -4.55 37.30
C SER A 572 4.06 -3.54 36.17
N ASP A 573 3.81 -3.91 34.91
CA ASP A 573 4.02 -3.03 33.75
C ASP A 573 3.17 -1.76 33.81
N GLY A 574 2.18 -1.70 34.71
CA GLY A 574 1.29 -0.55 34.87
C GLY A 574 0.38 -0.31 33.66
N ARG A 575 0.32 -1.22 32.70
CA ARG A 575 -0.49 -1.11 31.48
C ARG A 575 -1.98 -1.32 31.80
N TYR A 576 -2.84 -0.58 31.08
CA TYR A 576 -4.29 -0.72 31.19
C TYR A 576 -4.73 -2.14 30.81
N ILE A 577 -5.54 -2.76 31.66
CA ILE A 577 -6.10 -4.11 31.44
C ILE A 577 -7.59 -3.95 31.12
N ASN A 578 -7.98 -4.34 29.91
CA ASN A 578 -9.40 -4.34 29.54
C ASN A 578 -10.03 -5.72 29.75
N ASN A 579 -10.85 -5.88 30.80
CA ASN A 579 -11.57 -7.13 31.04
C ASN A 579 -12.96 -7.18 30.40
N ASN A 580 -13.38 -6.14 29.64
CA ASN A 580 -14.66 -6.16 28.92
C ASN A 580 -14.47 -6.66 27.48
N PRO A 581 -14.87 -7.90 27.12
CA PRO A 581 -14.78 -8.36 25.73
C PRO A 581 -15.72 -7.62 24.77
N GLY A 582 -16.78 -6.97 25.26
CA GLY A 582 -17.77 -6.22 24.48
C GLY A 582 -17.48 -4.71 24.34
N HIS A 583 -16.28 -4.29 24.74
CA HIS A 583 -15.92 -2.87 24.82
C HIS A 583 -15.99 -2.14 23.47
N LYS A 584 -16.26 -0.84 23.53
CA LYS A 584 -16.12 0.07 22.38
C LYS A 584 -14.70 0.62 22.31
N THR A 585 -14.24 0.99 21.11
CA THR A 585 -12.91 1.62 20.90
C THR A 585 -12.71 2.87 21.78
N GLY A 586 -13.75 3.67 21.98
CA GLY A 586 -13.70 4.84 22.86
C GLY A 586 -13.48 4.50 24.34
N GLU A 587 -14.00 3.36 24.81
CA GLU A 587 -13.82 2.91 26.20
C GLU A 587 -12.38 2.46 26.45
N VAL A 588 -11.75 1.77 25.49
CA VAL A 588 -10.33 1.38 25.62
C VAL A 588 -9.42 2.59 25.61
N ARG A 589 -9.66 3.55 24.71
CA ARG A 589 -8.89 4.79 24.65
C ARG A 589 -8.95 5.52 25.99
N VAL A 590 -10.16 5.82 26.47
CA VAL A 590 -10.35 6.57 27.72
C VAL A 590 -9.84 5.77 28.93
N GLY A 591 -10.05 4.45 28.96
CA GLY A 591 -9.52 3.60 30.02
C GLY A 591 -7.99 3.60 30.09
N THR A 592 -7.33 3.60 28.94
CA THR A 592 -5.87 3.72 28.83
C THR A 592 -5.39 5.09 29.34
N GLU A 593 -6.01 6.17 28.86
CA GLU A 593 -5.70 7.54 29.29
C GLU A 593 -5.86 7.72 30.81
N LEU A 594 -6.96 7.19 31.37
CA LEU A 594 -7.22 7.22 32.81
C LEU A 594 -6.20 6.42 33.61
N ASN A 595 -5.81 5.25 33.11
CA ASN A 595 -4.81 4.43 33.76
C ASN A 595 -3.44 5.14 33.78
N ASP A 596 -3.07 5.81 32.69
CA ASP A 596 -1.85 6.61 32.64
C ASP A 596 -1.93 7.82 33.59
N CYS A 597 -3.09 8.46 33.70
CA CYS A 597 -3.33 9.51 34.69
C CYS A 597 -3.18 8.98 36.14
N ALA A 598 -3.67 7.78 36.42
CA ALA A 598 -3.48 7.13 37.72
C ALA A 598 -2.00 6.86 38.00
N ALA A 599 -1.26 6.32 37.02
CA ALA A 599 0.17 6.06 37.12
C ALA A 599 0.99 7.35 37.37
N ARG A 600 0.56 8.49 36.82
CA ARG A 600 1.16 9.82 37.08
C ARG A 600 0.70 10.47 38.39
N GLY A 601 -0.23 9.87 39.13
CA GLY A 601 -0.78 10.42 40.37
C GLY A 601 -1.82 11.54 40.17
N GLU A 602 -2.33 11.73 38.96
CA GLU A 602 -3.35 12.73 38.61
C GLU A 602 -4.77 12.32 39.06
N LEU A 603 -4.95 11.05 39.42
CA LEU A 603 -6.18 10.52 40.02
C LEU A 603 -5.98 10.20 41.51
N PRO A 604 -6.15 11.17 42.42
CA PRO A 604 -6.02 10.97 43.86
C PRO A 604 -6.73 9.72 44.40
N GLY A 605 -5.95 8.87 45.06
CA GLY A 605 -6.38 7.64 45.72
C GLY A 605 -6.68 6.47 44.76
N ILE A 606 -6.35 6.60 43.47
CA ILE A 606 -6.47 5.54 42.47
C ILE A 606 -5.08 5.07 42.07
N LYS A 607 -4.84 3.78 42.26
CA LYS A 607 -3.60 3.10 41.92
C LYS A 607 -3.56 2.74 40.43
N ARG A 608 -4.66 2.26 39.87
CA ARG A 608 -4.81 1.88 38.46
C ARG A 608 -6.26 1.86 38.01
N VAL A 609 -6.47 1.80 36.70
CA VAL A 609 -7.79 1.68 36.09
C VAL A 609 -7.83 0.41 35.25
N GLU A 610 -8.93 -0.34 35.36
CA GLU A 610 -9.16 -1.59 34.61
C GLU A 610 -10.52 -1.51 33.91
N GLY A 611 -10.64 -2.06 32.69
CA GLY A 611 -11.92 -2.28 32.04
C GLY A 611 -12.70 -3.35 32.80
N ARG A 612 -14.01 -3.15 33.01
CA ARG A 612 -14.82 -4.02 33.85
C ARG A 612 -15.60 -5.03 33.00
N ALA A 613 -15.48 -6.31 33.32
CA ALA A 613 -16.18 -7.38 32.59
C ALA A 613 -17.71 -7.22 32.69
N GLU A 614 -18.40 -7.35 31.55
CA GLU A 614 -19.85 -7.39 31.51
C GLU A 614 -20.40 -8.64 32.21
N ILE A 615 -21.43 -8.45 33.03
CA ILE A 615 -22.15 -9.54 33.67
C ILE A 615 -23.41 -9.80 32.83
N PRO A 616 -23.56 -10.98 32.19
CA PRO A 616 -24.72 -11.26 31.36
C PRO A 616 -26.06 -10.97 32.08
N GLY A 617 -26.90 -10.16 31.45
CA GLY A 617 -28.22 -9.79 31.96
C GLY A 617 -28.23 -8.77 33.10
N LYS A 618 -27.07 -8.20 33.48
CA LYS A 618 -26.98 -7.11 34.44
C LYS A 618 -26.22 -5.92 33.85
N PRO A 619 -26.70 -4.69 34.02
CA PRO A 619 -25.91 -3.53 33.68
C PRO A 619 -24.60 -3.52 34.48
N SER A 620 -23.48 -3.25 33.82
CA SER A 620 -22.16 -3.13 34.43
C SER A 620 -21.58 -1.78 34.06
N ALA A 621 -20.87 -1.18 35.01
CA ALA A 621 -20.03 -0.02 34.74
C ALA A 621 -18.93 -0.37 33.73
N ASP A 622 -18.40 0.64 33.05
CA ASP A 622 -17.40 0.48 32.00
C ASP A 622 -15.99 0.21 32.58
N PHE A 623 -15.67 0.81 33.75
CA PHE A 623 -14.37 0.69 34.41
C PHE A 623 -14.46 0.31 35.89
N ASP A 624 -13.38 -0.29 36.39
CA ASP A 624 -13.05 -0.40 37.80
C ASP A 624 -11.84 0.48 38.13
N PHE A 625 -12.06 1.47 39.00
CA PHE A 625 -10.97 2.25 39.59
C PHE A 625 -10.45 1.52 40.82
N VAL A 626 -9.21 1.06 40.76
CA VAL A 626 -8.59 0.31 41.85
C VAL A 626 -7.81 1.28 42.72
N THR A 627 -8.20 1.39 43.99
CA THR A 627 -7.52 2.23 44.99
C THR A 627 -6.24 1.59 45.51
N ASP A 628 -5.43 2.33 46.27
CA ASP A 628 -4.22 1.80 46.93
C ASP A 628 -4.52 0.62 47.89
N GLY A 629 -5.71 0.60 48.48
CA GLY A 629 -6.21 -0.50 49.31
C GLY A 629 -6.86 -1.65 48.52
N GLU A 630 -6.66 -1.71 47.20
CA GLU A 630 -7.25 -2.67 46.26
C GLU A 630 -8.80 -2.68 46.24
N ARG A 631 -9.45 -1.64 46.81
CA ARG A 631 -10.89 -1.44 46.66
C ARG A 631 -11.19 -1.00 45.22
N ARG A 632 -12.13 -1.69 44.57
CA ARG A 632 -12.65 -1.36 43.23
C ARG A 632 -13.83 -0.40 43.33
N ILE A 633 -13.81 0.68 42.55
CA ILE A 633 -14.89 1.66 42.44
C ILE A 633 -15.44 1.59 41.01
N PRO A 634 -16.70 1.18 40.80
CA PRO A 634 -17.30 1.14 39.46
C PRO A 634 -17.48 2.56 38.92
N ILE A 635 -17.03 2.80 37.69
CA ILE A 635 -17.11 4.08 36.99
C ILE A 635 -17.72 3.88 35.60
N ASP A 636 -18.75 4.67 35.28
CA ASP A 636 -19.34 4.72 33.94
C ASP A 636 -18.64 5.77 33.06
N LEU A 637 -18.49 5.47 31.77
CA LEU A 637 -18.10 6.42 30.73
C LEU A 637 -19.34 7.05 30.09
N ILE A 638 -19.29 8.37 29.92
CA ILE A 638 -20.25 9.10 29.10
C ILE A 638 -19.53 10.02 28.12
N THR A 639 -19.76 9.78 26.84
CA THR A 639 -19.37 10.69 25.77
C THR A 639 -20.55 11.61 25.46
N LEU A 640 -20.33 12.92 25.51
CA LEU A 640 -21.39 13.90 25.28
C LEU A 640 -21.14 14.64 23.98
N GLU A 641 -22.20 14.83 23.19
CA GLU A 641 -22.14 15.57 21.91
C GLU A 641 -22.87 16.91 21.97
N THR A 642 -23.47 17.27 23.11
CA THR A 642 -24.33 18.45 23.26
C THR A 642 -23.73 19.47 24.22
N ASN A 643 -23.98 20.75 23.95
CA ASN A 643 -23.69 21.90 24.81
C ASN A 643 -24.89 22.36 25.65
N ASN A 644 -25.96 21.55 25.77
CA ASN A 644 -27.13 21.91 26.58
C ASN A 644 -26.85 21.76 28.09
N VAL A 645 -26.12 22.72 28.66
CA VAL A 645 -25.67 22.76 30.06
C VAL A 645 -26.78 22.45 31.06
N PRO A 646 -28.00 23.05 30.98
CA PRO A 646 -29.10 22.74 31.92
C PRO A 646 -29.53 21.27 31.94
N GLY A 647 -29.36 20.55 30.82
CA GLY A 647 -29.74 19.14 30.71
C GLY A 647 -28.67 18.14 31.15
N LEU A 648 -27.42 18.60 31.37
CA LEU A 648 -26.29 17.71 31.66
C LEU A 648 -26.41 17.01 33.03
N PRO A 649 -26.81 17.67 34.13
CA PRO A 649 -26.93 17.00 35.42
C PRO A 649 -27.84 15.78 35.39
N ALA A 650 -29.03 15.92 34.78
CA ALA A 650 -29.99 14.82 34.64
C ALA A 650 -29.45 13.66 33.79
N LYS A 651 -28.65 13.95 32.75
CA LYS A 651 -28.00 12.92 31.92
C LYS A 651 -26.95 12.14 32.72
N LEU A 652 -26.11 12.84 33.48
CA LEU A 652 -25.07 12.22 34.32
C LEU A 652 -25.71 11.31 35.39
N ILE A 653 -26.73 11.81 36.08
CA ILE A 653 -27.48 11.04 37.11
C ILE A 653 -28.18 9.82 36.51
N LYS A 654 -28.75 9.94 35.30
CA LYS A 654 -29.42 8.81 34.65
C LYS A 654 -28.44 7.69 34.32
N LYS A 655 -27.21 8.03 33.90
CA LYS A 655 -26.17 7.05 33.51
C LYS A 655 -25.58 6.36 34.74
N SER A 656 -25.40 7.08 35.84
CA SER A 656 -24.77 6.58 37.08
C SER A 656 -25.55 5.53 37.88
N ARG A 657 -26.64 4.97 37.35
CA ARG A 657 -27.38 3.91 38.06
C ARG A 657 -26.55 2.63 38.23
N GLN A 658 -25.36 2.58 37.65
CA GLN A 658 -24.50 1.40 37.56
C GLN A 658 -23.16 1.56 38.29
N GLY A 659 -22.82 2.79 38.70
CA GLY A 659 -21.52 3.10 39.31
C GLY A 659 -21.53 4.27 40.30
N ASN A 660 -20.50 4.33 41.13
CA ASN A 660 -20.33 5.36 42.16
C ASN A 660 -19.57 6.58 41.63
N GLY A 661 -19.22 6.60 40.34
CA GLY A 661 -18.64 7.75 39.67
C GLY A 661 -18.83 7.69 38.17
N VAL A 662 -18.56 8.84 37.53
CA VAL A 662 -18.75 9.02 36.09
C VAL A 662 -17.52 9.72 35.52
N VAL A 663 -17.02 9.20 34.40
CA VAL A 663 -16.04 9.86 33.54
C VAL A 663 -16.78 10.45 32.36
N VAL A 664 -16.59 11.75 32.13
CA VAL A 664 -17.17 12.52 31.04
C VAL A 664 -16.06 12.80 30.02
N ASP A 665 -16.16 12.17 28.85
CA ASP A 665 -15.26 12.42 27.72
C ASP A 665 -15.82 13.58 26.87
N ILE A 666 -15.09 14.69 26.89
CA ILE A 666 -15.47 15.97 26.30
C ILE A 666 -14.59 16.20 25.08
N GLY A 667 -15.19 16.59 23.96
CA GLY A 667 -14.48 16.80 22.70
C GLY A 667 -15.23 16.24 21.49
N ALA A 668 -16.17 15.32 21.72
CA ALA A 668 -17.11 14.91 20.67
C ALA A 668 -18.20 15.98 20.48
N GLY A 669 -18.42 16.41 19.23
CA GLY A 669 -19.50 17.34 18.89
C GLY A 669 -19.43 18.67 19.63
N LYS A 670 -20.57 19.19 20.10
CA LYS A 670 -20.66 20.52 20.72
C LYS A 670 -20.26 20.55 22.20
N SER A 671 -20.00 19.41 22.84
CA SER A 671 -19.64 19.39 24.26
C SER A 671 -18.32 20.12 24.56
N GLY A 672 -17.43 20.21 23.55
CA GLY A 672 -16.16 20.94 23.64
C GLY A 672 -16.32 22.47 23.77
N GLU A 673 -17.51 23.01 23.48
CA GLU A 673 -17.85 24.43 23.62
C GLU A 673 -18.21 24.82 25.06
N VAL A 674 -18.55 23.85 25.91
CA VAL A 674 -18.93 24.10 27.31
C VAL A 674 -17.68 24.49 28.10
N THR A 675 -17.74 25.64 28.76
CA THR A 675 -16.60 26.18 29.53
C THR A 675 -16.35 25.38 30.81
N LEU A 676 -15.14 25.46 31.34
CA LEU A 676 -14.78 24.80 32.60
C LEU A 676 -15.63 25.31 33.79
N GLU A 677 -16.02 26.59 33.77
CA GLU A 677 -16.89 27.19 34.78
C GLU A 677 -18.29 26.59 34.75
N GLU A 678 -18.89 26.47 33.56
CA GLU A 678 -20.18 25.81 33.37
C GLU A 678 -20.14 24.34 33.79
N TRP A 679 -19.06 23.63 33.45
CA TRP A 679 -18.84 22.26 33.93
C TRP A 679 -18.74 22.17 35.46
N GLY A 680 -18.06 23.13 36.09
CA GLY A 680 -18.02 23.24 37.54
C GLY A 680 -19.41 23.43 38.16
N GLN A 681 -20.30 24.18 37.50
CA GLN A 681 -21.69 24.32 37.93
C GLN A 681 -22.48 23.02 37.74
N VAL A 682 -22.34 22.35 36.59
CA VAL A 682 -22.98 21.05 36.32
C VAL A 682 -22.60 20.00 37.37
N VAL A 683 -21.32 19.93 37.76
CA VAL A 683 -20.86 18.99 38.80
C VAL A 683 -21.47 19.31 40.16
N LYS A 684 -21.55 20.60 40.53
CA LYS A 684 -22.22 21.03 41.77
C LYS A 684 -23.70 20.66 41.76
N ASP A 685 -24.39 20.88 40.63
CA ASP A 685 -25.80 20.57 40.47
C ASP A 685 -26.05 19.05 40.55
N VAL A 686 -25.15 18.23 39.98
CA VAL A 686 -25.20 16.77 40.15
C VAL A 686 -25.11 16.44 41.63
N PHE A 687 -24.05 16.86 42.34
CA PHE A 687 -23.89 16.51 43.76
C PHE A 687 -24.96 17.08 44.70
N ALA A 688 -25.64 18.16 44.31
CA ALA A 688 -26.73 18.75 45.07
C ALA A 688 -28.08 18.03 44.85
N THR A 689 -28.21 17.24 43.78
CA THR A 689 -29.44 16.53 43.47
C THR A 689 -29.59 15.32 44.41
N PRO A 690 -30.75 15.09 45.06
CA PRO A 690 -30.94 13.89 45.87
C PRO A 690 -31.12 12.63 45.01
N ASP A 691 -31.12 11.47 45.67
CA ASP A 691 -31.49 10.17 45.08
C ASP A 691 -30.55 9.63 43.98
N HIS A 692 -29.24 9.86 44.12
CA HIS A 692 -28.21 9.18 43.32
C HIS A 692 -26.94 8.88 44.14
N ASP A 693 -26.13 7.93 43.66
CA ASP A 693 -24.93 7.44 44.36
C ASP A 693 -23.60 7.95 43.75
N ILE A 694 -23.64 8.98 42.91
CA ILE A 694 -22.43 9.56 42.31
C ILE A 694 -21.61 10.24 43.41
N ARG A 695 -20.41 9.72 43.63
CA ARG A 695 -19.41 10.28 44.56
C ARG A 695 -18.21 10.89 43.86
N ARG A 696 -18.04 10.65 42.56
CA ARG A 696 -16.90 11.14 41.79
C ARG A 696 -17.30 11.50 40.36
N ILE A 697 -16.83 12.64 39.88
CA ILE A 697 -16.98 13.05 38.48
C ILE A 697 -15.60 13.47 37.96
N ILE A 698 -15.21 12.92 36.82
CA ILE A 698 -13.95 13.23 36.13
C ILE A 698 -14.29 13.69 34.72
N LEU A 699 -13.73 14.82 34.30
CA LEU A 699 -13.85 15.33 32.96
C LEU A 699 -12.52 15.16 32.24
N ILE A 700 -12.54 14.47 31.12
CA ILE A 700 -11.40 14.31 30.22
C ILE A 700 -11.65 15.10 28.95
N LYS A 701 -10.62 15.80 28.49
CA LYS A 701 -10.57 16.42 27.18
C LYS A 701 -9.18 16.21 26.59
N ASP A 702 -9.12 15.66 25.38
CA ASP A 702 -7.86 15.40 24.65
C ASP A 702 -6.85 14.61 25.50
N GLY A 703 -7.32 13.56 26.19
CA GLY A 703 -6.50 12.70 27.06
C GLY A 703 -6.03 13.32 28.37
N LYS A 704 -6.49 14.53 28.71
CA LYS A 704 -6.13 15.24 29.94
C LYS A 704 -7.33 15.39 30.85
N ILE A 705 -7.13 15.17 32.15
CA ILE A 705 -8.12 15.48 33.17
C ILE A 705 -8.19 16.99 33.35
N ILE A 706 -9.33 17.59 33.00
CA ILE A 706 -9.57 19.03 33.14
C ILE A 706 -10.34 19.38 34.41
N LEU A 707 -11.10 18.43 34.97
CA LEU A 707 -11.79 18.56 36.24
C LEU A 707 -11.90 17.19 36.91
N HIS A 708 -11.61 17.13 38.20
CA HIS A 708 -11.80 15.94 39.02
C HIS A 708 -12.36 16.35 40.37
N GLU A 709 -13.61 15.98 40.60
CA GLU A 709 -14.34 16.35 41.81
C GLU A 709 -14.86 15.10 42.52
N VAL A 710 -14.74 15.11 43.85
CA VAL A 710 -15.20 14.04 44.74
C VAL A 710 -16.18 14.64 45.73
N ALA A 711 -17.39 14.09 45.78
CA ALA A 711 -18.42 14.53 46.71
C ALA A 711 -17.90 14.42 48.15
N ARG A 712 -18.03 15.49 48.92
CA ARG A 712 -17.74 15.46 50.36
C ARG A 712 -18.87 14.66 51.03
N GLY A 713 -18.51 13.50 51.56
CA GLY A 713 -19.43 12.62 52.29
C GLY A 713 -19.89 13.17 53.63
#